data_AF-A0A931NV43-F1
#
_entry.id   AF-A0A931NV43-F1
#
_cell.length_a   1.000
_cell.length_b   1.000
_cell.length_c   1.000
_cell.angle_alpha   90.00
_cell.angle_beta   90.00
_cell.angle_gamma   90.00
#
_symmetry.space_group_name_H-M   'P 1'
#
loop_
_entity.id
_entity.type
_entity.pdbx_description
1 polymer ?
#
loop_
_entity_poly.entity_id
_entity_poly.type
_entity_poly.pdbx_seq_one_letter_code
_entity_poly.pdbx_strand_id
1 'polypeptide(L)'
;MPPTWLHTSVEISKSIGPAGGRAASPSASGAAPGTKSVLAGSDCSVRSGMPRLYQPGFGWVRAASASREKRAQMPSIAARLSSCLRELSLPVTTRKHPVLHRVEVRVREGLADPRAAATLAKAQGLGLSPAGVQVAKVYLIEGKIGEKDKKLIAQKLLADPVTEEVAFGVREAGTAQVVEVHPLPGVMDPAGQSVRDAIAALTGLESNVATGVRYDLEGVSAEEAAAFAQRALANPVIHKIVTEPYHPKTLPTGQEYEFGVTTVELRGKTDEELEQLSRDAHLFMSLPELRAVREYFEAQDRDPTDIELETIAQTWSEHCVHKTLKSKVVYGPVKGAGKAAGAPVPRASGTGEFEMRGYAGTKKPAGNEGAGGTPPAAAGSGVADPITWTGRPGHTLTSDGSVKIDNLLKSTVAAATFELIKEGVDWTLSVFKDNSGVVELDAQHGVCIKVETHNHPSAIEPYGGAATGAGGCIRDVIGTGLGAKPIASTDVFCVARPDQWKDETLPPGTIHPRRTLTEVVAGVRDYGNRMGIPTVNGAVAFDNRYVGNPLVFCGCVGLIPKHLVHGKAQAGDRIIALGGRTGRDGIHGATFSSAELEHTHADEFAHAVQIGNAIEEKRVLDVILRARSGGVAEWQSGKVADLPPPLFHAITDCGAGGFSSAIGEMGNELGAQVLLDQAPLKYAGLSYTEIWISEAQERMVLAVPEENLEALGAICQAEGVEMADLGVFGTENRELELYFQGQEVGRLAMEFLHDGLPMPTRQATWLPEPVKAPPPNDKPPSVSDALKALLAHPTIASKHWIVRQYDHEVQGNVAIKPLVGVAGQGPGDATVLEPIAGSGKGIALASGLQTPFGDTTLGGDPYQMVLAAIDECVRNLVCVGANPNRVAILDNFCWPSCDKPHNMGALVRACEGCYDGAKAYKTPFVSGKDSLNNQLRYDDPETGERRVIEIPHTLLITGLAQVPSINRCVTMDAKAPGNLLVLVGGPTTGRMGASYYSQLFPGTPATRDEYAGVPTVDLKLGPQAARGVAQMIIDGKVRAAHDCSEGGLLVAIVEMLIATAGPAHSPASQANASGGGLLSELLAKTPEQFKPLGADITLTSDLFEPEHLAFAEEHSRYVLEIRPDDLAAIRTIARDYAGLTVTPIGKLNESGRLTWGAADVNEKVDDLLRVWRGTLDW
;
A
#
# COMPACT_ATOMS: atom_id res chain seq x y z
N MET A 1 -2.01 -53.31 10.88
CA MET A 1 -1.37 -53.82 9.66
C MET A 1 -0.97 -52.63 8.79
N PRO A 2 0.28 -52.59 8.30
CA PRO A 2 0.99 -51.42 7.71
C PRO A 2 0.93 -51.48 6.15
N PRO A 3 1.47 -50.52 5.34
CA PRO A 3 2.83 -49.90 5.38
C PRO A 3 2.88 -48.36 5.15
N THR A 4 3.38 -47.49 6.04
CA THR A 4 4.77 -47.08 6.42
C THR A 4 5.74 -46.68 5.31
N TRP A 5 6.24 -45.43 5.34
CA TRP A 5 7.66 -45.06 5.35
C TRP A 5 7.88 -43.69 6.03
N LEU A 6 8.63 -43.67 7.14
CA LEU A 6 9.27 -42.51 7.80
C LEU A 6 10.56 -42.97 8.48
N HIS A 7 11.59 -42.12 8.39
CA HIS A 7 12.73 -41.91 9.32
C HIS A 7 13.80 -43.03 9.46
N THR A 8 15.06 -42.80 9.90
CA THR A 8 15.59 -41.79 10.85
C THR A 8 17.14 -41.74 10.87
N SER A 9 17.65 -40.64 11.42
CA SER A 9 18.97 -40.38 12.02
C SER A 9 19.32 -41.34 13.19
N VAL A 10 20.62 -41.48 13.49
CA VAL A 10 21.14 -42.38 14.54
C VAL A 10 21.78 -41.59 15.68
N GLU A 11 21.38 -41.92 16.92
CA GLU A 11 22.07 -41.67 18.18
C GLU A 11 22.39 -43.03 18.83
N ILE A 12 23.58 -43.17 19.45
CA ILE A 12 23.85 -44.18 20.49
C ILE A 12 24.71 -43.55 21.59
N SER A 13 24.29 -43.78 22.84
CA SER A 13 24.86 -43.33 24.10
C SER A 13 25.93 -44.28 24.67
N LYS A 14 26.76 -43.78 25.61
CA LYS A 14 27.24 -44.50 26.81
C LYS A 14 27.80 -43.55 27.88
N SER A 15 27.61 -43.93 29.14
CA SER A 15 27.67 -43.10 30.36
C SER A 15 28.92 -43.33 31.24
N ILE A 16 29.19 -42.34 32.12
CA ILE A 16 29.64 -42.38 33.55
C ILE A 16 30.80 -41.39 33.86
N GLY A 17 30.55 -40.47 34.81
CA GLY A 17 31.53 -39.94 35.79
C GLY A 17 31.81 -38.42 35.80
N PRO A 18 31.61 -37.69 36.94
CA PRO A 18 31.95 -36.27 37.09
C PRO A 18 33.09 -35.99 38.10
N ALA A 19 33.94 -34.99 37.81
CA ALA A 19 34.75 -34.13 38.70
C ALA A 19 35.76 -33.38 37.79
N GLY A 20 35.91 -32.07 37.75
CA GLY A 20 36.13 -31.10 38.84
C GLY A 20 37.56 -30.56 38.66
N GLY A 21 37.74 -29.25 38.41
CA GLY A 21 39.08 -28.65 38.45
C GLY A 21 39.31 -27.40 37.61
N ARG A 22 39.17 -26.25 38.27
CA ARG A 22 39.82 -24.94 38.03
C ARG A 22 41.06 -24.94 37.12
N ALA A 23 41.21 -23.93 36.26
CA ALA A 23 41.95 -22.70 36.57
C ALA A 23 42.44 -21.97 35.30
N ALA A 24 42.36 -20.63 35.38
CA ALA A 24 43.30 -19.64 34.86
C ALA A 24 43.49 -19.48 33.35
N SER A 25 42.91 -18.37 32.89
CA SER A 25 43.45 -17.39 31.93
C SER A 25 44.95 -17.03 32.14
N PRO A 26 45.53 -16.08 31.40
CA PRO A 26 45.23 -15.54 30.07
C PRO A 26 46.51 -15.46 29.19
N SER A 27 46.35 -14.79 28.05
CA SER A 27 47.36 -13.91 27.42
C SER A 27 48.38 -14.62 26.54
N ALA A 28 48.87 -14.03 25.47
CA ALA A 28 48.46 -12.89 24.66
C ALA A 28 49.44 -12.89 23.48
N SER A 29 49.01 -12.27 22.38
CA SER A 29 49.83 -11.44 21.50
C SER A 29 50.94 -12.08 20.66
N GLY A 30 51.07 -11.54 19.45
CA GLY A 30 52.28 -11.60 18.64
C GLY A 30 52.09 -12.46 17.40
N ALA A 31 51.34 -11.97 16.41
CA ALA A 31 51.89 -11.13 15.33
C ALA A 31 53.03 -11.83 14.57
N ALA A 32 52.69 -12.37 13.39
CA ALA A 32 53.27 -12.11 12.05
C ALA A 32 54.81 -12.11 11.87
N PRO A 33 55.37 -12.09 10.65
CA PRO A 33 54.87 -12.48 9.32
C PRO A 33 55.90 -13.32 8.53
N GLY A 34 55.57 -13.66 7.28
CA GLY A 34 56.55 -13.71 6.19
C GLY A 34 56.90 -15.11 5.70
N THR A 35 56.29 -15.59 4.63
CA THR A 35 56.66 -15.39 3.21
C THR A 35 57.99 -16.00 2.77
N LYS A 36 57.84 -16.90 1.78
CA LYS A 36 58.80 -17.28 0.72
C LYS A 36 60.03 -18.08 1.17
N SER A 37 60.55 -19.09 0.47
CA SER A 37 60.18 -19.82 -0.75
C SER A 37 61.35 -20.79 -1.04
N VAL A 38 61.13 -21.80 -1.89
CA VAL A 38 62.12 -22.40 -2.82
C VAL A 38 62.98 -23.59 -2.35
N LEU A 39 62.61 -24.77 -2.92
CA LEU A 39 63.41 -25.82 -3.61
C LEU A 39 64.50 -26.59 -2.79
N ALA A 40 64.73 -27.90 -2.92
CA ALA A 40 64.50 -28.85 -4.02
C ALA A 40 64.63 -30.32 -3.53
N GLY A 41 64.09 -31.25 -4.36
CA GLY A 41 64.54 -32.65 -4.52
C GLY A 41 63.75 -33.70 -3.71
N SER A 42 63.34 -34.86 -4.23
CA SER A 42 63.47 -35.50 -5.54
C SER A 42 62.62 -36.79 -5.56
N ASP A 43 62.38 -37.30 -6.78
CA ASP A 43 62.09 -38.70 -7.17
C ASP A 43 60.64 -39.21 -7.40
N CYS A 44 60.43 -39.55 -8.68
CA CYS A 44 59.75 -40.73 -9.28
C CYS A 44 58.32 -41.11 -8.85
N SER A 45 57.37 -41.50 -9.71
CA SER A 45 57.25 -41.67 -11.16
C SER A 45 55.83 -42.21 -11.46
N VAL A 46 55.15 -41.71 -12.51
CA VAL A 46 54.21 -42.43 -13.44
C VAL A 46 52.82 -42.84 -12.88
N ARG A 47 51.62 -42.58 -13.46
CA ARG A 47 51.17 -42.07 -14.79
C ARG A 47 49.67 -41.64 -14.75
N SER A 48 49.37 -40.53 -15.44
CA SER A 48 48.24 -40.15 -16.35
C SER A 48 46.81 -40.74 -16.20
N GLY A 49 45.71 -39.99 -16.41
CA GLY A 49 45.58 -38.62 -16.93
C GLY A 49 44.13 -38.17 -17.20
N MET A 50 43.92 -36.85 -17.20
CA MET A 50 42.85 -36.13 -17.90
C MET A 50 43.30 -35.80 -19.35
N PRO A 51 42.47 -35.17 -20.21
CA PRO A 51 42.56 -33.69 -20.30
C PRO A 51 41.27 -32.93 -20.70
N ARG A 52 41.25 -31.62 -20.41
CA ARG A 52 40.47 -30.58 -21.09
C ARG A 52 41.42 -29.67 -21.89
N LEU A 53 40.87 -29.13 -23.00
CA LEU A 53 41.16 -27.87 -23.70
C LEU A 53 42.46 -27.69 -24.50
N TYR A 54 42.29 -27.23 -25.75
CA TYR A 54 43.18 -26.25 -26.42
C TYR A 54 42.44 -25.54 -27.57
N GLN A 55 42.77 -24.26 -27.80
CA GLN A 55 42.31 -23.37 -28.88
C GLN A 55 43.58 -22.77 -29.60
N PRO A 56 43.48 -21.88 -30.62
CA PRO A 56 43.58 -22.16 -32.06
C PRO A 56 44.82 -21.54 -32.77
N GLY A 57 44.96 -21.74 -34.10
CA GLY A 57 45.90 -20.94 -34.92
C GLY A 57 45.97 -21.25 -36.43
N PHE A 58 45.54 -20.26 -37.23
CA PHE A 58 46.02 -19.80 -38.56
C PHE A 58 46.05 -20.71 -39.82
N GLY A 59 45.39 -20.23 -40.90
CA GLY A 59 46.14 -19.82 -42.10
C GLY A 59 45.65 -20.20 -43.52
N TRP A 60 44.97 -19.25 -44.19
CA TRP A 60 45.22 -18.72 -45.57
C TRP A 60 45.10 -19.58 -46.87
N VAL A 61 44.27 -19.05 -47.81
CA VAL A 61 44.50 -18.82 -49.28
C VAL A 61 43.76 -19.67 -50.34
N ARG A 62 42.84 -18.97 -51.06
CA ARG A 62 42.58 -18.81 -52.52
C ARG A 62 42.66 -20.03 -53.46
N ALA A 63 42.04 -20.07 -54.65
CA ALA A 63 40.97 -19.38 -55.38
C ALA A 63 40.98 -20.00 -56.82
N ALA A 64 39.85 -19.90 -57.54
CA ALA A 64 39.75 -19.85 -59.02
C ALA A 64 40.17 -21.13 -59.81
N SER A 65 39.63 -21.49 -60.97
CA SER A 65 38.70 -20.91 -61.95
C SER A 65 38.49 -21.92 -63.09
N ALA A 66 37.32 -21.85 -63.75
CA ALA A 66 37.08 -22.04 -65.20
C ALA A 66 37.42 -23.41 -65.86
N SER A 67 36.78 -23.89 -66.92
CA SER A 67 35.55 -23.62 -67.68
C SER A 67 35.49 -24.65 -68.84
N ARG A 68 34.30 -24.85 -69.43
CA ARG A 68 34.03 -25.49 -70.75
C ARG A 68 34.23 -27.02 -70.79
N GLU A 69 33.43 -27.83 -71.49
CA GLU A 69 32.61 -27.59 -72.67
C GLU A 69 31.54 -28.71 -72.86
N LYS A 70 30.57 -28.42 -73.73
CA LYS A 70 29.34 -29.15 -74.07
C LYS A 70 29.54 -30.60 -74.56
N ARG A 71 28.63 -31.51 -74.20
CA ARG A 71 27.60 -32.08 -75.12
C ARG A 71 26.66 -33.09 -74.43
N ALA A 72 25.37 -32.81 -74.58
CA ALA A 72 24.27 -33.71 -74.92
C ALA A 72 23.89 -34.90 -74.01
N GLN A 73 22.61 -34.84 -73.62
CA GLN A 73 21.64 -35.95 -73.43
C GLN A 73 21.63 -36.75 -72.11
N MET A 74 20.55 -36.48 -71.36
CA MET A 74 19.69 -37.29 -70.47
C MET A 74 19.91 -38.83 -70.42
N PRO A 75 19.48 -39.54 -69.34
CA PRO A 75 18.59 -39.09 -68.27
C PRO A 75 19.16 -39.14 -66.86
N SER A 76 18.51 -38.36 -66.00
CA SER A 76 18.82 -38.06 -64.61
C SER A 76 19.04 -39.27 -63.72
N ILE A 77 19.92 -39.05 -62.74
CA ILE A 77 20.06 -39.76 -61.46
C ILE A 77 18.75 -39.60 -60.66
N ALA A 78 17.66 -40.13 -61.18
CA ALA A 78 16.35 -40.24 -60.56
C ALA A 78 16.00 -41.72 -60.25
N ALA A 79 16.86 -42.66 -60.66
CA ALA A 79 16.61 -44.11 -60.54
C ALA A 79 17.43 -44.84 -59.45
N ARG A 80 18.26 -44.14 -58.66
CA ARG A 80 19.02 -44.74 -57.54
C ARG A 80 18.89 -44.02 -56.19
N LEU A 81 18.00 -43.03 -56.09
CA LEU A 81 17.60 -42.39 -54.83
C LEU A 81 16.21 -42.81 -54.33
N SER A 82 15.61 -43.84 -54.94
CA SER A 82 14.22 -44.29 -54.65
C SER A 82 14.13 -45.48 -53.66
N SER A 83 15.24 -46.13 -53.30
CA SER A 83 15.22 -47.35 -52.46
C SER A 83 15.89 -47.23 -51.08
N CYS A 84 16.23 -46.03 -50.61
CA CYS A 84 16.67 -45.77 -49.22
C CYS A 84 15.89 -44.65 -48.52
N LEU A 85 14.78 -44.19 -49.09
CA LEU A 85 13.89 -43.17 -48.51
C LEU A 85 12.48 -43.71 -48.19
N ARG A 86 12.37 -44.99 -47.79
CA ARG A 86 11.08 -45.62 -47.43
C ARG A 86 10.97 -46.15 -45.99
N GLU A 87 11.91 -45.83 -45.09
CA GLU A 87 11.82 -46.17 -43.66
C GLU A 87 12.11 -45.00 -42.70
N LEU A 88 11.96 -43.76 -43.17
CA LEU A 88 11.90 -42.57 -42.30
C LEU A 88 10.68 -41.71 -42.67
N SER A 89 9.51 -42.34 -42.74
CA SER A 89 8.24 -41.62 -42.70
C SER A 89 7.90 -41.32 -41.23
N LEU A 90 8.54 -40.30 -40.67
CA LEU A 90 7.87 -39.48 -39.67
C LEU A 90 6.55 -39.02 -40.31
N PRO A 91 5.41 -39.09 -39.61
CA PRO A 91 4.16 -38.61 -40.19
C PRO A 91 4.37 -37.15 -40.57
N VAL A 92 4.26 -36.85 -41.86
CA VAL A 92 4.01 -35.49 -42.33
C VAL A 92 2.64 -35.15 -41.78
N THR A 93 2.62 -34.62 -40.55
CA THR A 93 1.48 -33.90 -40.04
C THR A 93 1.26 -32.77 -41.02
N THR A 94 0.21 -32.88 -41.82
CA THR A 94 -0.42 -31.73 -42.45
C THR A 94 -0.41 -30.61 -41.41
N ARG A 95 0.26 -29.48 -41.71
CA ARG A 95 0.24 -28.31 -40.82
C ARG A 95 -1.21 -27.84 -40.76
N LYS A 96 -2.01 -28.44 -39.88
CA LYS A 96 -3.35 -27.97 -39.55
C LYS A 96 -3.17 -26.55 -39.04
N HIS A 97 -3.95 -25.62 -39.59
CA HIS A 97 -4.07 -24.28 -39.03
C HIS A 97 -4.43 -24.40 -37.54
N PRO A 98 -3.93 -23.51 -36.68
CA PRO A 98 -4.32 -23.49 -35.27
C PRO A 98 -5.85 -23.48 -35.18
N VAL A 99 -6.38 -24.32 -34.29
CA VAL A 99 -7.83 -24.46 -34.05
C VAL A 99 -8.11 -23.96 -32.65
N LEU A 100 -9.21 -23.22 -32.49
CA LEU A 100 -9.69 -22.84 -31.17
C LEU A 100 -10.45 -24.01 -30.52
N HIS A 101 -10.05 -24.35 -29.30
CA HIS A 101 -10.69 -25.36 -28.47
C HIS A 101 -11.33 -24.71 -27.25
N ARG A 102 -12.65 -24.83 -27.11
CA ARG A 102 -13.37 -24.44 -25.90
C ARG A 102 -13.40 -25.58 -24.88
N VAL A 103 -13.09 -25.26 -23.63
CA VAL A 103 -13.16 -26.17 -22.48
C VAL A 103 -13.94 -25.53 -21.35
N GLU A 104 -14.89 -26.26 -20.77
CA GLU A 104 -15.63 -25.88 -19.57
C GLU A 104 -15.17 -26.73 -18.38
N VAL A 105 -14.93 -26.10 -17.24
CA VAL A 105 -14.61 -26.75 -15.96
C VAL A 105 -15.68 -26.40 -14.92
N ARG A 106 -16.33 -27.42 -14.35
CA ARG A 106 -17.37 -27.28 -13.33
C ARG A 106 -17.04 -28.09 -12.09
N VAL A 107 -17.59 -27.70 -10.95
CA VAL A 107 -17.67 -28.57 -9.78
C VAL A 107 -18.57 -29.76 -10.14
N ARG A 108 -18.20 -30.97 -9.73
CA ARG A 108 -18.98 -32.18 -10.00
C ARG A 108 -20.36 -32.10 -9.35
N GLU A 109 -21.35 -32.67 -10.03
CA GLU A 109 -22.70 -32.78 -9.53
C GLU A 109 -22.73 -33.48 -8.16
N GLY A 110 -23.56 -32.95 -7.25
CA GLY A 110 -23.69 -33.44 -5.88
C GLY A 110 -22.67 -32.90 -4.87
N LEU A 111 -21.68 -32.11 -5.32
CA LEU A 111 -20.77 -31.37 -4.43
C LEU A 111 -21.22 -29.91 -4.29
N ALA A 112 -20.90 -29.29 -3.16
CA ALA A 112 -21.12 -27.86 -2.96
C ALA A 112 -20.15 -27.05 -3.82
N ASP A 113 -20.68 -26.11 -4.60
CA ASP A 113 -19.88 -25.15 -5.37
C ASP A 113 -19.84 -23.79 -4.64
N PRO A 114 -18.70 -23.42 -4.02
CA PRO A 114 -18.56 -22.13 -3.34
C PRO A 114 -18.76 -20.93 -4.26
N ARG A 115 -18.45 -21.06 -5.57
CA ARG A 115 -18.64 -19.97 -6.54
C ARG A 115 -20.12 -19.75 -6.80
N ALA A 116 -20.87 -20.83 -7.01
CA ALA A 116 -22.31 -20.76 -7.16
C ALA A 116 -22.99 -20.19 -5.91
N ALA A 117 -22.55 -20.60 -4.71
CA ALA A 117 -23.06 -20.06 -3.46
C ALA A 117 -22.77 -18.55 -3.31
N ALA A 118 -21.55 -18.10 -3.64
CA ALA A 118 -21.19 -16.69 -3.61
C ALA A 118 -21.98 -15.87 -4.64
N THR A 119 -22.17 -16.38 -5.86
CA THR A 119 -23.00 -15.75 -6.89
C THR A 119 -24.47 -15.66 -6.45
N LEU A 120 -25.02 -16.71 -5.83
CA LEU A 120 -26.38 -16.70 -5.29
C LEU A 120 -26.53 -15.65 -4.18
N ALA A 121 -25.57 -15.58 -3.25
CA ALA A 121 -25.58 -14.58 -2.19
C ALA A 121 -25.50 -13.14 -2.74
N LYS A 122 -24.66 -12.91 -3.77
CA LYS A 122 -24.62 -11.63 -4.50
C LYS A 122 -25.96 -11.30 -5.16
N ALA A 123 -26.60 -12.27 -5.81
CA ALA A 123 -27.90 -12.07 -6.44
C ALA A 123 -28.96 -11.67 -5.41
N GLN A 124 -29.04 -12.42 -4.30
CA GLN A 124 -29.99 -12.17 -3.20
C GLN A 124 -29.76 -10.79 -2.57
N GLY A 125 -28.49 -10.39 -2.38
CA GLY A 125 -28.14 -9.06 -1.88
C GLY A 125 -28.59 -7.90 -2.77
N LEU A 126 -28.82 -8.16 -4.07
CA LEU A 126 -29.35 -7.19 -5.04
C LEU A 126 -30.84 -7.34 -5.31
N GLY A 127 -31.54 -8.17 -4.51
CA GLY A 127 -32.97 -8.42 -4.64
C GLY A 127 -33.34 -9.45 -5.71
N LEU A 128 -32.38 -10.12 -6.34
CA LEU A 128 -32.61 -11.19 -7.31
C LEU A 128 -32.58 -12.56 -6.62
N SER A 129 -33.58 -13.40 -6.85
CA SER A 129 -33.68 -14.73 -6.21
C SER A 129 -33.73 -15.85 -7.24
N PRO A 130 -32.60 -16.17 -7.92
CA PRO A 130 -32.56 -17.29 -8.84
C PRO A 130 -32.84 -18.61 -8.09
N ALA A 131 -33.60 -19.50 -8.71
CA ALA A 131 -33.95 -20.81 -8.15
C ALA A 131 -32.72 -21.74 -8.04
N GLY A 132 -31.72 -21.51 -8.89
CA GLY A 132 -30.47 -22.24 -8.94
C GLY A 132 -29.39 -21.45 -9.68
N VAL A 133 -28.14 -21.68 -9.29
CA VAL A 133 -26.95 -21.08 -9.93
C VAL A 133 -25.95 -22.19 -10.20
N GLN A 134 -25.41 -22.25 -11.41
CA GLN A 134 -24.22 -23.04 -11.71
C GLN A 134 -23.12 -22.13 -12.28
N VAL A 135 -21.87 -22.43 -11.95
CA VAL A 135 -20.71 -21.67 -12.42
C VAL A 135 -19.73 -22.59 -13.11
N ALA A 136 -19.22 -22.17 -14.27
CA ALA A 136 -18.16 -22.88 -14.99
C ALA A 136 -17.02 -21.93 -15.34
N LYS A 137 -15.77 -22.40 -15.20
CA LYS A 137 -14.63 -21.73 -15.84
C LYS A 137 -14.62 -22.11 -17.31
N VAL A 138 -14.37 -21.14 -18.18
CA VAL A 138 -14.26 -21.30 -19.62
C VAL A 138 -12.81 -21.04 -20.01
N TYR A 139 -12.23 -21.95 -20.79
CA TYR A 139 -10.91 -21.79 -21.40
C TYR A 139 -11.06 -21.89 -22.92
N LEU A 140 -10.55 -20.88 -23.63
CA LEU A 140 -10.46 -20.82 -25.09
C LEU A 140 -9.00 -20.99 -25.46
N ILE A 141 -8.64 -22.16 -25.99
CA ILE A 141 -7.25 -22.55 -26.26
C ILE A 141 -7.04 -22.66 -27.76
N GLU A 142 -6.31 -21.71 -28.34
CA GLU A 142 -5.96 -21.69 -29.75
C GLU A 142 -4.58 -22.32 -29.94
N GLY A 143 -4.50 -23.42 -30.66
CA GLY A 143 -3.22 -24.09 -30.88
C GLY A 143 -3.33 -25.34 -31.74
N LYS A 144 -2.20 -26.01 -31.95
CA LYS A 144 -2.14 -27.28 -32.68
C LYS A 144 -2.27 -28.46 -31.71
N ILE A 145 -3.44 -28.56 -31.06
CA ILE A 145 -3.67 -29.49 -29.96
C ILE A 145 -4.37 -30.76 -30.48
N GLY A 146 -3.73 -31.92 -30.33
CA GLY A 146 -4.29 -33.23 -30.68
C GLY A 146 -5.17 -33.81 -29.58
N GLU A 147 -5.90 -34.90 -29.86
CA GLU A 147 -6.78 -35.56 -28.87
C GLU A 147 -6.02 -36.08 -27.63
N LYS A 148 -4.77 -36.52 -27.80
CA LYS A 148 -3.90 -36.93 -26.69
C LYS A 148 -3.60 -35.75 -25.76
N ASP A 149 -3.28 -34.59 -26.36
CA ASP A 149 -2.93 -33.37 -25.63
C ASP A 149 -4.16 -32.80 -24.93
N LYS A 150 -5.32 -32.80 -25.60
CA LYS A 150 -6.62 -32.45 -24.99
C LYS A 150 -6.88 -33.21 -23.70
N LYS A 151 -6.71 -34.54 -23.72
CA LYS A 151 -6.91 -35.38 -22.54
C LYS A 151 -5.92 -35.02 -21.43
N LEU A 152 -4.66 -34.75 -21.79
CA LEU A 152 -3.62 -34.39 -20.84
C LEU A 152 -3.91 -33.03 -20.18
N ILE A 153 -4.21 -32.01 -20.99
CA ILE A 153 -4.57 -30.66 -20.54
C ILE A 153 -5.80 -30.71 -19.64
N ALA A 154 -6.84 -31.44 -20.04
CA ALA A 154 -8.05 -31.63 -19.24
C ALA A 154 -7.80 -32.25 -17.86
N GLN A 155 -7.03 -33.34 -17.81
CA GLN A 155 -6.91 -34.18 -16.61
C GLN A 155 -5.75 -33.79 -15.69
N LYS A 156 -4.73 -33.11 -16.21
CA LYS A 156 -3.51 -32.77 -15.47
C LYS A 156 -3.34 -31.29 -15.19
N LEU A 157 -4.08 -30.42 -15.90
CA LEU A 157 -3.91 -28.98 -15.80
C LEU A 157 -5.20 -28.25 -15.41
N LEU A 158 -6.30 -28.44 -16.14
CA LEU A 158 -7.46 -27.55 -16.02
C LEU A 158 -8.46 -27.91 -14.92
N ALA A 159 -8.51 -29.16 -14.47
CA ALA A 159 -9.49 -29.62 -13.48
C ALA A 159 -8.85 -30.34 -12.30
N ASP A 160 -9.37 -30.06 -11.11
CA ASP A 160 -9.16 -30.93 -9.95
C ASP A 160 -9.86 -32.29 -10.20
N PRO A 161 -9.13 -33.43 -10.20
CA PRO A 161 -9.71 -34.73 -10.53
C PRO A 161 -10.63 -35.30 -9.45
N VAL A 162 -10.70 -34.68 -8.27
CA VAL A 162 -11.56 -35.08 -7.15
C VAL A 162 -12.86 -34.28 -7.19
N THR A 163 -12.78 -32.96 -7.30
CA THR A 163 -13.92 -32.06 -7.10
C THR A 163 -14.50 -31.50 -8.39
N GLU A 164 -13.74 -31.51 -9.49
CA GLU A 164 -14.15 -30.89 -10.74
C GLU A 164 -14.28 -31.89 -11.90
N GLU A 165 -15.00 -31.47 -12.92
CA GLU A 165 -15.13 -32.15 -14.20
C GLU A 165 -14.87 -31.20 -15.36
N VAL A 166 -14.34 -31.76 -16.45
CA VAL A 166 -14.04 -31.04 -17.69
C VAL A 166 -14.94 -31.54 -18.81
N ALA A 167 -15.41 -30.60 -19.63
CA ALA A 167 -15.99 -30.90 -20.94
C ALA A 167 -15.35 -30.04 -22.03
N PHE A 168 -15.12 -30.65 -23.20
CA PHE A 168 -14.80 -29.91 -24.42
C PHE A 168 -16.10 -29.49 -25.12
N GLY A 169 -16.16 -28.25 -25.58
CA GLY A 169 -17.36 -27.67 -26.19
C GLY A 169 -18.28 -26.98 -25.20
N VAL A 170 -19.53 -26.75 -25.62
CA VAL A 170 -20.56 -26.05 -24.85
C VAL A 170 -21.47 -27.08 -24.19
N ARG A 171 -21.70 -26.97 -22.87
CA ARG A 171 -22.74 -27.77 -22.18
C ARG A 171 -24.12 -27.11 -22.28
N GLU A 172 -25.18 -27.92 -22.37
CA GLU A 172 -26.57 -27.41 -22.37
C GLU A 172 -26.95 -26.84 -21.01
N ALA A 173 -27.64 -25.69 -21.01
CA ALA A 173 -28.08 -24.99 -19.79
C ALA A 173 -29.51 -25.37 -19.35
N GLY A 174 -30.22 -26.21 -20.12
CA GLY A 174 -31.63 -26.48 -19.90
C GLY A 174 -32.49 -25.20 -19.99
N THR A 175 -33.24 -24.89 -18.94
CA THR A 175 -34.10 -23.70 -18.82
C THR A 175 -33.39 -22.48 -18.21
N ALA A 176 -32.13 -22.61 -17.79
CA ALA A 176 -31.38 -21.52 -17.18
C ALA A 176 -30.96 -20.47 -18.23
N GLN A 177 -30.91 -19.21 -17.81
CA GLN A 177 -30.34 -18.13 -18.60
C GLN A 177 -28.82 -18.17 -18.50
N VAL A 178 -28.14 -18.15 -19.65
CA VAL A 178 -26.69 -18.20 -19.72
C VAL A 178 -26.13 -16.78 -19.76
N VAL A 179 -25.14 -16.51 -18.92
CA VAL A 179 -24.29 -15.34 -19.05
C VAL A 179 -22.84 -15.75 -18.97
N GLU A 180 -22.01 -15.31 -19.92
CA GLU A 180 -20.56 -15.46 -19.84
C GLU A 180 -19.88 -14.10 -19.74
N VAL A 181 -18.84 -14.09 -18.92
CA VAL A 181 -17.99 -12.93 -18.67
C VAL A 181 -16.59 -13.29 -19.15
N HIS A 182 -16.07 -12.53 -20.10
CA HIS A 182 -14.75 -12.71 -20.69
C HIS A 182 -13.95 -11.42 -20.61
N PRO A 183 -12.62 -11.47 -20.42
CA PRO A 183 -11.79 -10.28 -20.59
C PRO A 183 -11.93 -9.69 -22.00
N LEU A 184 -11.90 -8.36 -22.10
CA LEU A 184 -11.83 -7.66 -23.38
C LEU A 184 -10.45 -7.90 -24.05
N PRO A 185 -10.36 -7.83 -25.39
CA PRO A 185 -9.08 -7.92 -26.08
C PRO A 185 -8.08 -6.89 -25.57
N GLY A 186 -6.85 -7.32 -25.27
CA GLY A 186 -5.79 -6.44 -24.75
C GLY A 186 -5.72 -6.33 -23.22
N VAL A 187 -6.79 -6.72 -22.51
CA VAL A 187 -6.78 -6.82 -21.04
C VAL A 187 -5.91 -8.00 -20.60
N MET A 188 -5.14 -7.81 -19.53
CA MET A 188 -4.29 -8.86 -18.98
C MET A 188 -5.13 -10.03 -18.45
N ASP A 189 -4.81 -11.26 -18.89
CA ASP A 189 -5.41 -12.51 -18.41
C ASP A 189 -4.33 -13.39 -17.74
N PRO A 190 -4.04 -13.17 -16.44
CA PRO A 190 -3.00 -13.94 -15.73
C PRO A 190 -3.27 -15.44 -15.69
N ALA A 191 -4.55 -15.84 -15.64
CA ALA A 191 -4.95 -17.24 -15.66
C ALA A 191 -4.69 -17.86 -17.04
N GLY A 192 -5.06 -17.16 -18.11
CA GLY A 192 -4.77 -17.56 -19.49
C GLY A 192 -3.27 -17.68 -19.76
N GLN A 193 -2.48 -16.71 -19.28
CA GLN A 193 -1.02 -16.74 -19.30
C GLN A 193 -0.47 -18.00 -18.61
N SER A 194 -0.88 -18.24 -17.36
CA SER A 194 -0.42 -19.40 -16.57
C SER A 194 -0.78 -20.72 -17.25
N VAL A 195 -1.98 -20.82 -17.83
CA VAL A 195 -2.42 -22.02 -18.57
C VAL A 195 -1.60 -22.20 -19.84
N ARG A 196 -1.31 -21.13 -20.58
CA ARG A 196 -0.45 -21.19 -21.77
C ARG A 196 0.93 -21.75 -21.42
N ASP A 197 1.56 -21.19 -20.39
CA ASP A 197 2.92 -21.60 -19.98
C ASP A 197 2.92 -23.04 -19.48
N ALA A 198 1.88 -23.44 -18.74
CA ALA A 198 1.72 -24.82 -18.29
C ALA A 198 1.45 -25.80 -19.46
N ILE A 199 0.70 -25.40 -20.49
CA ILE A 199 0.53 -26.20 -21.71
C ILE A 199 1.88 -26.39 -22.40
N ALA A 200 2.67 -25.33 -22.56
CA ALA A 200 3.99 -25.39 -23.15
C ALA A 200 4.92 -26.31 -22.36
N ALA A 201 4.96 -26.20 -21.03
CA ALA A 201 5.76 -27.06 -20.16
C ALA A 201 5.30 -28.54 -20.19
N LEU A 202 3.99 -28.79 -20.26
CA LEU A 202 3.40 -30.12 -20.19
C LEU A 202 3.46 -30.87 -21.53
N THR A 203 3.36 -30.15 -22.65
CA THR A 203 3.18 -30.73 -23.99
C THR A 203 4.27 -30.36 -25.00
N GLY A 204 5.04 -29.30 -24.75
CA GLY A 204 5.97 -28.71 -25.71
C GLY A 204 5.29 -27.93 -26.84
N LEU A 205 3.98 -27.68 -26.74
CA LEU A 205 3.20 -26.97 -27.76
C LEU A 205 3.01 -25.50 -27.39
N GLU A 206 3.10 -24.63 -28.39
CA GLU A 206 2.65 -23.26 -28.28
C GLU A 206 1.13 -23.16 -28.44
N SER A 207 0.52 -22.29 -27.65
CA SER A 207 -0.91 -22.00 -27.70
C SER A 207 -1.17 -20.57 -27.27
N ASN A 208 -2.26 -19.96 -27.73
CA ASN A 208 -2.85 -18.79 -27.11
C ASN A 208 -4.02 -19.23 -26.24
N VAL A 209 -4.22 -18.58 -25.10
CA VAL A 209 -5.29 -18.92 -24.16
C VAL A 209 -5.99 -17.66 -23.72
N ALA A 210 -7.32 -17.68 -23.77
CA ALA A 210 -8.18 -16.71 -23.13
C ALA A 210 -9.14 -17.42 -22.17
N THR A 211 -9.45 -16.80 -21.05
CA THR A 211 -10.35 -17.35 -20.04
C THR A 211 -11.71 -16.65 -20.03
N GLY A 212 -12.64 -17.20 -19.26
CA GLY A 212 -13.92 -16.60 -18.96
C GLY A 212 -14.64 -17.38 -17.86
N VAL A 213 -15.76 -16.84 -17.41
CA VAL A 213 -16.64 -17.49 -16.45
C VAL A 213 -18.04 -17.50 -17.02
N ARG A 214 -18.66 -18.68 -17.00
CA ARG A 214 -20.05 -18.89 -17.38
C ARG A 214 -20.90 -19.06 -16.13
N TYR A 215 -22.04 -18.40 -16.11
CA TYR A 215 -23.08 -18.48 -15.10
C TYR A 215 -24.36 -18.98 -15.76
N ASP A 216 -24.90 -20.06 -15.26
CA ASP A 216 -26.24 -20.55 -15.64
C ASP A 216 -27.19 -20.20 -14.48
N LEU A 217 -28.16 -19.30 -14.73
CA LEU A 217 -29.09 -18.76 -13.74
C LEU A 217 -30.51 -19.28 -13.98
N GLU A 218 -31.05 -20.06 -13.04
CA GLU A 218 -32.39 -20.64 -13.17
C GLU A 218 -33.46 -19.74 -12.56
N GLY A 219 -34.62 -19.63 -13.22
CA GLY A 219 -35.79 -18.92 -12.68
C GLY A 219 -35.74 -17.40 -12.80
N VAL A 220 -34.84 -16.85 -13.61
CA VAL A 220 -34.73 -15.40 -13.89
C VAL A 220 -34.94 -15.12 -15.38
N SER A 221 -35.36 -13.91 -15.73
CA SER A 221 -35.47 -13.47 -17.14
C SER A 221 -34.09 -13.19 -17.74
N ALA A 222 -34.00 -13.16 -19.08
CA ALA A 222 -32.76 -12.79 -19.77
C ALA A 222 -32.32 -11.35 -19.44
N GLU A 223 -33.27 -10.43 -19.26
CA GLU A 223 -33.01 -9.03 -18.90
C GLU A 223 -32.48 -8.92 -17.47
N GLU A 224 -33.07 -9.67 -16.53
CA GLU A 224 -32.60 -9.73 -15.14
C GLU A 224 -31.19 -10.33 -15.04
N ALA A 225 -30.92 -11.39 -15.80
CA ALA A 225 -29.60 -12.04 -15.85
C ALA A 225 -28.53 -11.09 -16.40
N ALA A 226 -28.81 -10.39 -17.51
CA ALA A 226 -27.89 -9.42 -18.10
C ALA A 226 -27.61 -8.24 -17.15
N ALA A 227 -28.66 -7.69 -16.53
CA ALA A 227 -28.54 -6.60 -15.56
C ALA A 227 -27.74 -7.02 -14.32
N PHE A 228 -27.99 -8.23 -13.79
CA PHE A 228 -27.22 -8.78 -12.68
C PHE A 228 -25.75 -8.97 -13.03
N ALA A 229 -25.45 -9.48 -14.23
CA ALA A 229 -24.08 -9.65 -14.67
C ALA A 229 -23.34 -8.32 -14.76
N GLN A 230 -23.96 -7.29 -15.35
CA GLN A 230 -23.38 -5.95 -15.45
C GLN A 230 -23.18 -5.29 -14.09
N ARG A 231 -24.08 -5.54 -13.13
CA ARG A 231 -24.02 -4.95 -11.78
C ARG A 231 -23.03 -5.66 -10.85
N ALA A 232 -22.84 -6.98 -10.99
CA ALA A 232 -22.21 -7.79 -9.93
C ALA A 232 -21.24 -8.90 -10.36
N LEU A 233 -21.26 -9.31 -11.64
CA LEU A 233 -20.42 -10.43 -12.13
C LEU A 233 -19.32 -9.97 -13.08
N ALA A 234 -19.47 -8.80 -13.68
CA ALA A 234 -18.55 -8.23 -14.63
C ALA A 234 -18.28 -6.76 -14.31
N ASN A 235 -17.12 -6.31 -14.75
CA ASN A 235 -16.83 -4.89 -14.90
C ASN A 235 -16.81 -4.57 -16.40
N PRO A 236 -17.78 -3.83 -16.94
CA PRO A 236 -17.89 -3.59 -18.38
C PRO A 236 -16.68 -2.82 -18.97
N VAL A 237 -15.87 -2.17 -18.12
CA VAL A 237 -14.61 -1.52 -18.49
C VAL A 237 -13.58 -2.52 -19.03
N ILE A 238 -13.51 -3.71 -18.43
CA ILE A 238 -12.49 -4.74 -18.72
C ILE A 238 -13.06 -6.08 -19.17
N HIS A 239 -14.37 -6.27 -19.04
CA HIS A 239 -15.06 -7.50 -19.36
C HIS A 239 -16.14 -7.31 -20.41
N LYS A 240 -16.17 -8.24 -21.37
CA LYS A 240 -17.30 -8.48 -22.25
C LYS A 240 -18.30 -9.40 -21.57
N ILE A 241 -19.57 -8.98 -21.55
CA ILE A 241 -20.70 -9.81 -21.15
C ILE A 241 -21.36 -10.35 -22.43
N VAL A 242 -21.62 -11.65 -22.46
CA VAL A 242 -22.42 -12.28 -23.52
C VAL A 242 -23.52 -13.13 -22.89
N THR A 243 -24.68 -13.19 -23.53
CA THR A 243 -25.83 -13.97 -23.08
C THR A 243 -25.94 -15.33 -23.78
N GLU A 244 -24.93 -15.67 -24.59
CA GLU A 244 -24.82 -16.94 -25.30
C GLU A 244 -23.38 -17.45 -25.20
N PRO A 245 -23.15 -18.78 -25.30
CA PRO A 245 -21.82 -19.36 -25.21
C PRO A 245 -20.83 -18.77 -26.23
N TYR A 246 -19.78 -18.10 -25.73
CA TYR A 246 -18.76 -17.45 -26.56
C TYR A 246 -17.78 -18.46 -27.14
N HIS A 247 -17.71 -18.55 -28.47
CA HIS A 247 -16.76 -19.42 -29.17
C HIS A 247 -16.32 -18.78 -30.49
N PRO A 248 -15.34 -17.85 -30.46
CA PRO A 248 -14.88 -17.17 -31.67
C PRO A 248 -14.14 -18.15 -32.61
N LYS A 249 -13.88 -17.76 -33.86
CA LYS A 249 -13.12 -18.61 -34.80
C LYS A 249 -11.63 -18.65 -34.49
N THR A 250 -11.09 -17.51 -34.11
CA THR A 250 -9.70 -17.28 -33.68
C THR A 250 -9.74 -16.33 -32.50
N LEU A 251 -8.68 -16.34 -31.68
CA LEU A 251 -8.56 -15.29 -30.67
C LEU A 251 -8.28 -13.94 -31.36
N PRO A 252 -8.75 -12.82 -30.80
CA PRO A 252 -8.44 -11.49 -31.34
C PRO A 252 -6.92 -11.25 -31.37
N THR A 253 -6.40 -10.79 -32.51
CA THR A 253 -4.99 -10.38 -32.67
C THR A 253 -4.89 -8.89 -32.93
N GLY A 254 -3.82 -8.24 -32.44
CA GLY A 254 -3.52 -6.84 -32.75
C GLY A 254 -3.25 -6.62 -34.25
N GLN A 255 -3.45 -5.39 -34.72
CA GLN A 255 -3.06 -4.97 -36.08
C GLN A 255 -1.56 -4.61 -36.11
N GLU A 256 -0.91 -4.73 -37.27
CA GLU A 256 0.48 -4.27 -37.41
C GLU A 256 0.55 -2.73 -37.35
N TYR A 257 1.58 -2.20 -36.70
CA TYR A 257 1.82 -0.76 -36.61
C TYR A 257 2.58 -0.29 -37.86
N GLU A 258 2.03 0.71 -38.56
CA GLU A 258 2.72 1.40 -39.64
C GLU A 258 3.62 2.49 -39.04
N PHE A 259 4.94 2.29 -39.12
CA PHE A 259 5.91 3.22 -38.54
C PHE A 259 5.97 4.55 -39.29
N GLY A 260 5.82 5.64 -38.56
CA GLY A 260 6.08 7.00 -39.00
C GLY A 260 6.38 7.90 -37.80
N VAL A 261 7.47 8.67 -37.90
CA VAL A 261 7.82 9.66 -36.86
C VAL A 261 6.87 10.86 -36.99
N THR A 262 6.22 11.21 -35.89
CA THR A 262 5.28 12.34 -35.84
C THR A 262 5.97 13.55 -35.22
N THR A 263 6.01 14.66 -35.96
CA THR A 263 6.46 15.96 -35.45
C THR A 263 5.24 16.80 -35.06
N VAL A 264 5.27 17.39 -33.87
CA VAL A 264 4.21 18.24 -33.34
C VAL A 264 4.61 19.69 -33.53
N GLU A 265 3.93 20.40 -34.44
CA GLU A 265 4.13 21.84 -34.61
C GLU A 265 3.88 22.55 -33.26
N LEU A 266 4.89 23.25 -32.74
CA LEU A 266 4.83 23.93 -31.46
C LEU A 266 5.33 25.37 -31.58
N ARG A 267 6.36 25.58 -32.40
CA ARG A 267 6.96 26.90 -32.63
C ARG A 267 5.95 27.85 -33.26
N GLY A 268 5.88 29.07 -32.73
CA GLY A 268 4.98 30.10 -33.24
C GLY A 268 3.48 29.91 -32.93
N LYS A 269 3.08 28.87 -32.20
CA LYS A 269 1.70 28.73 -31.69
C LYS A 269 1.36 29.82 -30.68
N THR A 270 0.14 30.36 -30.76
CA THR A 270 -0.39 31.27 -29.73
C THR A 270 -0.70 30.51 -28.43
N ASP A 271 -0.94 31.25 -27.35
CA ASP A 271 -1.28 30.63 -26.07
C ASP A 271 -2.58 29.81 -26.16
N GLU A 272 -3.59 30.29 -26.91
CA GLU A 272 -4.85 29.56 -27.13
C GLU A 272 -4.63 28.26 -27.92
N GLU A 273 -3.73 28.28 -28.92
CA GLU A 273 -3.37 27.10 -29.71
C GLU A 273 -2.57 26.07 -28.88
N LEU A 274 -1.74 26.53 -27.95
CA LEU A 274 -1.03 25.65 -27.00
C LEU A 274 -2.00 24.96 -26.04
N GLU A 275 -2.94 25.71 -25.46
CA GLU A 275 -3.95 25.13 -24.59
C GLU A 275 -4.86 24.13 -25.32
N GLN A 276 -5.19 24.41 -26.58
CA GLN A 276 -5.94 23.48 -27.43
C GLN A 276 -5.14 22.19 -27.70
N LEU A 277 -3.86 22.31 -28.03
CA LEU A 277 -2.96 21.16 -28.20
C LEU A 277 -2.91 20.29 -26.94
N SER A 278 -2.76 20.91 -25.77
CA SER A 278 -2.71 20.19 -24.48
C SER A 278 -3.97 19.38 -24.20
N ARG A 279 -5.15 19.93 -24.54
CA ARG A 279 -6.44 19.23 -24.42
C ARG A 279 -6.56 18.08 -25.41
N ASP A 280 -6.32 18.34 -26.70
CA ASP A 280 -6.56 17.36 -27.76
C ASP A 280 -5.58 16.18 -27.68
N ALA A 281 -4.33 16.44 -27.27
CA ALA A 281 -3.30 15.42 -27.09
C ALA A 281 -3.26 14.83 -25.67
N HIS A 282 -4.19 15.22 -24.76
CA HIS A 282 -4.25 14.70 -23.39
C HIS A 282 -2.92 14.85 -22.62
N LEU A 283 -2.22 15.97 -22.80
CA LEU A 283 -0.93 16.24 -22.16
C LEU A 283 -1.08 16.76 -20.72
N PHE A 284 -2.24 17.35 -20.40
CA PHE A 284 -2.56 17.95 -19.10
C PHE A 284 -1.51 18.96 -18.59
N MET A 285 -0.76 19.57 -19.51
CA MET A 285 0.19 20.63 -19.19
C MET A 285 -0.52 21.99 -19.12
N SER A 286 -0.11 22.79 -18.15
CA SER A 286 -0.50 24.18 -17.97
C SER A 286 0.16 25.09 -19.01
N LEU A 287 -0.42 26.27 -19.23
CA LEU A 287 0.12 27.24 -20.17
C LEU A 287 1.58 27.65 -19.87
N PRO A 288 2.01 27.89 -18.62
CA PRO A 288 3.42 28.16 -18.31
C PRO A 288 4.36 27.00 -18.70
N GLU A 289 3.95 25.75 -18.48
CA GLU A 289 4.71 24.56 -18.88
C GLU A 289 4.86 24.50 -20.41
N LEU A 290 3.75 24.66 -21.13
CA LEU A 290 3.76 24.68 -22.61
C LEU A 290 4.62 25.80 -23.18
N ARG A 291 4.62 26.99 -22.55
CA ARG A 291 5.52 28.08 -22.95
C ARG A 291 6.98 27.73 -22.75
N ALA A 292 7.34 27.12 -21.62
CA ALA A 292 8.70 26.67 -21.36
C ALA A 292 9.15 25.61 -22.39
N VAL A 293 8.26 24.66 -22.74
CA VAL A 293 8.52 23.67 -23.80
C VAL A 293 8.69 24.35 -25.16
N ARG A 294 7.79 25.28 -25.53
CA ARG A 294 7.90 26.05 -26.78
C ARG A 294 9.23 26.80 -26.85
N GLU A 295 9.59 27.52 -25.81
CA GLU A 295 10.84 28.30 -25.74
C GLU A 295 12.08 27.41 -25.88
N TYR A 296 12.07 26.22 -25.27
CA TYR A 296 13.14 25.22 -25.40
C TYR A 296 13.31 24.70 -26.84
N PHE A 297 12.21 24.42 -27.54
CA PHE A 297 12.25 23.94 -28.92
C PHE A 297 12.51 25.07 -29.94
N GLU A 298 12.05 26.30 -29.66
CA GLU A 298 12.43 27.50 -30.41
C GLU A 298 13.94 27.76 -30.34
N ALA A 299 14.55 27.60 -29.17
CA ALA A 299 15.99 27.76 -28.98
C ALA A 299 16.81 26.71 -29.77
N GLN A 300 16.23 25.55 -30.04
CA GLN A 300 16.85 24.48 -30.85
C GLN A 300 16.54 24.58 -32.36
N ASP A 301 15.75 25.55 -32.77
CA ASP A 301 15.30 25.73 -34.16
C ASP A 301 14.62 24.48 -34.77
N ARG A 302 13.84 23.76 -33.94
CA ARG A 302 13.06 22.59 -34.38
C ARG A 302 11.77 22.44 -33.60
N ASP A 303 10.82 21.70 -34.14
CA ASP A 303 9.63 21.26 -33.42
C ASP A 303 9.88 19.90 -32.73
N PRO A 304 9.20 19.61 -31.60
CA PRO A 304 9.32 18.33 -30.91
C PRO A 304 8.73 17.18 -31.72
N THR A 305 9.21 15.96 -31.49
CA THR A 305 8.43 14.76 -31.81
C THR A 305 7.36 14.49 -30.75
N ASP A 306 6.35 13.71 -31.10
CA ASP A 306 5.30 13.27 -30.17
C ASP A 306 5.88 12.60 -28.91
N ILE A 307 6.85 11.68 -29.06
CA ILE A 307 7.49 11.01 -27.92
C ILE A 307 8.28 11.95 -27.01
N GLU A 308 8.89 13.02 -27.55
CA GLU A 308 9.57 14.04 -26.74
C GLU A 308 8.56 14.82 -25.89
N LEU A 309 7.44 15.21 -26.51
CA LEU A 309 6.39 15.96 -25.83
C LEU A 309 5.70 15.11 -24.75
N GLU A 310 5.43 13.85 -25.04
CA GLU A 310 4.90 12.89 -24.06
C GLU A 310 5.89 12.64 -22.91
N THR A 311 7.18 12.47 -23.21
CA THR A 311 8.23 12.30 -22.19
C THR A 311 8.22 13.46 -21.19
N ILE A 312 8.10 14.71 -21.69
CA ILE A 312 8.01 15.90 -20.85
C ILE A 312 6.71 15.90 -20.06
N ALA A 313 5.57 15.61 -20.69
CA ALA A 313 4.26 15.61 -20.03
C ALA A 313 4.18 14.61 -18.86
N GLN A 314 4.69 13.38 -19.05
CA GLN A 314 4.74 12.36 -18.00
C GLN A 314 5.68 12.79 -16.86
N THR A 315 6.87 13.29 -17.20
CA THR A 315 7.90 13.69 -16.22
C THR A 315 7.47 14.91 -15.41
N TRP A 316 6.77 15.87 -16.01
CA TRP A 316 6.32 17.12 -15.38
C TRP A 316 4.91 17.05 -14.77
N SER A 317 4.28 15.87 -14.78
CA SER A 317 2.96 15.65 -14.19
C SER A 317 2.96 15.92 -12.67
N GLU A 318 1.77 16.21 -12.11
CA GLU A 318 1.62 16.40 -10.65
C GLU A 318 2.04 15.12 -9.91
N HIS A 319 1.68 13.95 -10.44
CA HIS A 319 1.99 12.64 -9.88
C HIS A 319 3.50 12.38 -9.76
N CYS A 320 4.31 12.79 -10.74
CA CYS A 320 5.76 12.54 -10.74
C CYS A 320 6.56 13.62 -9.97
N VAL A 321 6.17 14.90 -10.09
CA VAL A 321 6.95 16.00 -9.50
C VAL A 321 6.47 16.42 -8.12
N HIS A 322 5.20 16.20 -7.77
CA HIS A 322 4.57 16.73 -6.55
C HIS A 322 4.59 18.27 -6.53
N LYS A 323 4.13 18.91 -7.62
CA LYS A 323 4.32 20.35 -7.85
C LYS A 323 3.66 21.19 -6.76
N THR A 324 2.50 20.77 -6.26
CA THR A 324 1.77 21.46 -5.19
C THR A 324 2.56 21.49 -3.90
N LEU A 325 3.08 20.35 -3.44
CA LEU A 325 3.92 20.27 -2.24
C LEU A 325 5.30 20.93 -2.42
N LYS A 326 5.84 20.98 -3.64
CA LYS A 326 7.10 21.68 -3.93
C LYS A 326 6.93 23.17 -4.27
N SER A 327 5.68 23.65 -4.41
CA SER A 327 5.39 25.02 -4.84
C SER A 327 5.77 26.05 -3.78
N LYS A 328 5.96 27.30 -4.24
CA LYS A 328 5.98 28.45 -3.36
C LYS A 328 4.55 28.76 -2.94
N VAL A 329 4.34 29.00 -1.66
CA VAL A 329 3.01 29.29 -1.11
C VAL A 329 2.99 30.68 -0.49
N VAL A 330 1.97 31.46 -0.80
CA VAL A 330 1.61 32.67 -0.07
C VAL A 330 0.38 32.35 0.76
N TYR A 331 0.59 32.16 2.06
CA TYR A 331 -0.47 31.90 3.02
C TYR A 331 -1.00 33.23 3.57
N GLY A 332 -2.33 33.41 3.51
CA GLY A 332 -3.03 34.65 3.82
C GLY A 332 -2.74 35.21 5.22
N PRO A 333 -3.18 36.45 5.51
CA PRO A 333 -2.78 37.15 6.73
C PRO A 333 -3.19 36.39 7.99
N VAL A 334 -2.21 36.05 8.83
CA VAL A 334 -2.41 35.33 10.08
C VAL A 334 -2.87 36.31 11.16
N LYS A 335 -4.05 36.10 11.74
CA LYS A 335 -4.56 36.92 12.85
C LYS A 335 -3.63 36.78 14.06
N GLY A 336 -3.10 37.90 14.56
CA GLY A 336 -2.25 37.96 15.76
C GLY A 336 -0.74 38.07 15.49
N ALA A 337 -0.28 38.05 14.24
CA ALA A 337 1.13 38.15 13.88
C ALA A 337 1.75 39.57 14.01
N GLY A 338 0.96 40.56 14.43
CA GLY A 338 1.37 41.96 14.56
C GLY A 338 1.68 42.39 15.99
N LYS A 339 2.90 42.16 16.46
CA LYS A 339 3.71 43.07 17.31
C LYS A 339 5.08 42.46 17.58
N ALA A 340 5.98 42.57 16.60
CA ALA A 340 7.40 42.43 16.87
C ALA A 340 7.81 43.50 17.90
N ALA A 341 8.43 43.07 19.00
CA ALA A 341 9.01 43.98 19.99
C ALA A 341 10.05 44.88 19.29
N GLY A 342 9.80 46.19 19.33
CA GLY A 342 10.66 47.17 18.68
C GLY A 342 12.10 47.11 19.20
N ALA A 343 13.04 46.91 18.29
CA ALA A 343 14.45 47.21 18.49
C ALA A 343 14.66 48.71 18.81
N PRO A 344 15.71 49.08 19.55
CA PRO A 344 15.87 50.42 20.09
C PRO A 344 16.15 51.45 18.99
N VAL A 345 15.34 52.50 18.94
CA VAL A 345 15.55 53.65 18.03
C VAL A 345 16.75 54.49 18.50
N PRO A 346 17.65 54.97 17.62
CA PRO A 346 18.77 55.81 18.01
C PRO A 346 18.28 57.20 18.44
N ARG A 347 18.91 57.75 19.49
CA ARG A 347 18.74 59.15 19.90
C ARG A 347 19.19 60.09 18.78
N ALA A 348 18.28 60.96 18.35
CA ALA A 348 18.60 62.22 17.70
C ALA A 348 17.84 63.35 18.40
N SER A 349 18.61 64.40 18.71
CA SER A 349 18.31 65.65 19.40
C SER A 349 17.26 66.54 18.71
N GLY A 350 16.46 67.27 19.48
CA GLY A 350 15.77 68.47 18.97
C GLY A 350 14.54 68.94 19.74
N THR A 351 14.79 69.74 20.78
CA THR A 351 14.06 70.95 21.24
C THR A 351 12.52 71.07 21.19
N GLY A 352 11.96 71.38 22.37
CA GLY A 352 10.75 72.19 22.60
C GLY A 352 9.46 71.37 22.75
N GLU A 353 8.49 71.68 23.61
CA GLU A 353 8.27 72.67 24.66
C GLU A 353 6.86 72.34 25.24
N PHE A 354 6.57 72.61 26.53
CA PHE A 354 5.23 72.63 27.19
C PHE A 354 4.42 71.29 27.30
N GLU A 355 3.62 70.92 28.31
CA GLU A 355 3.26 71.40 29.66
C GLU A 355 2.46 70.27 30.39
N MET A 356 2.92 69.84 31.58
CA MET A 356 2.19 69.73 32.87
C MET A 356 0.73 69.18 33.02
N ARG A 357 0.60 68.42 34.14
CA ARG A 357 -0.58 67.97 34.95
C ARG A 357 -1.13 66.59 34.58
N GLY A 358 -1.32 65.63 35.51
CA GLY A 358 -1.13 65.61 36.96
C GLY A 358 -1.79 64.36 37.59
N TYR A 359 -1.35 64.06 38.81
CA TYR A 359 -2.04 63.34 39.89
C TYR A 359 -2.12 61.79 39.95
N ALA A 360 -1.14 61.28 40.70
CA ALA A 360 -1.17 60.27 41.78
C ALA A 360 -2.53 59.74 42.32
N GLY A 361 -2.52 58.47 42.74
CA GLY A 361 -3.49 57.97 43.71
C GLY A 361 -3.48 56.45 43.98
N THR A 362 -2.67 56.03 44.95
CA THR A 362 -2.57 54.69 45.56
C THR A 362 -3.87 54.17 46.22
N LYS A 363 -4.10 52.85 46.24
CA LYS A 363 -4.20 52.00 47.47
C LYS A 363 -4.75 50.59 47.21
N LYS A 364 -4.08 49.57 47.78
CA LYS A 364 -4.63 48.25 48.14
C LYS A 364 -5.58 48.36 49.34
N PRO A 365 -6.47 47.38 49.54
CA PRO A 365 -6.35 46.53 50.73
C PRO A 365 -6.55 45.02 50.44
N ALA A 366 -6.34 44.21 51.47
CA ALA A 366 -6.17 42.75 51.46
C ALA A 366 -7.43 41.97 51.90
N GLY A 367 -7.47 40.68 51.50
CA GLY A 367 -8.08 39.54 52.20
C GLY A 367 -9.56 39.21 51.91
N ASN A 368 -9.88 38.05 51.32
CA ASN A 368 -10.14 36.79 52.04
C ASN A 368 -10.48 35.63 51.08
N GLU A 369 -10.29 34.41 51.56
CA GLU A 369 -10.43 33.11 50.89
C GLU A 369 -11.86 32.74 50.46
N GLY A 370 -11.96 31.96 49.37
CA GLY A 370 -13.19 31.34 48.90
C GLY A 370 -12.93 30.54 47.61
N ALA A 371 -12.65 29.25 47.76
CA ALA A 371 -12.53 28.31 46.64
C ALA A 371 -13.89 28.14 45.96
N GLY A 372 -14.00 28.64 44.73
CA GLY A 372 -15.16 28.49 43.87
C GLY A 372 -14.69 28.62 42.42
N GLY A 373 -14.28 27.51 41.83
CA GLY A 373 -14.00 27.43 40.39
C GLY A 373 -15.30 27.68 39.64
N THR A 374 -15.42 28.86 39.04
CA THR A 374 -16.51 29.20 38.14
C THR A 374 -16.12 28.71 36.75
N PRO A 375 -16.98 28.00 36.00
CA PRO A 375 -16.65 27.54 34.66
C PRO A 375 -16.45 28.75 33.73
N PRO A 376 -15.49 28.71 32.79
CA PRO A 376 -15.26 29.83 31.89
C PRO A 376 -16.46 29.97 30.93
N ALA A 377 -17.08 31.14 30.97
CA ALA A 377 -18.19 31.51 30.11
C ALA A 377 -17.85 31.33 28.62
N ALA A 378 -18.82 30.80 27.87
CA ALA A 378 -18.82 30.71 26.42
C ALA A 378 -18.42 32.06 25.78
N ALA A 379 -17.23 32.11 25.21
CA ALA A 379 -16.70 33.25 24.45
C ALA A 379 -16.62 32.86 22.97
N GLY A 380 -17.24 33.68 22.11
CA GLY A 380 -17.21 33.50 20.67
C GLY A 380 -15.80 33.58 20.06
N SER A 381 -15.55 32.68 19.10
CA SER A 381 -14.80 32.88 17.84
C SER A 381 -13.52 33.72 17.86
N GLY A 382 -12.62 33.50 18.82
CA GLY A 382 -11.29 34.10 18.87
C GLY A 382 -10.20 33.15 19.36
N VAL A 383 -10.11 31.94 18.79
CA VAL A 383 -8.97 31.05 19.09
C VAL A 383 -7.74 31.58 18.36
N ALA A 384 -6.66 31.86 19.10
CA ALA A 384 -5.37 32.21 18.52
C ALA A 384 -4.85 31.04 17.68
N ASP A 385 -4.24 31.32 16.51
CA ASP A 385 -3.68 30.29 15.64
C ASP A 385 -2.63 29.46 16.43
N PRO A 386 -2.76 28.13 16.54
CA PRO A 386 -1.81 27.30 17.28
C PRO A 386 -0.41 27.26 16.64
N ILE A 387 -0.29 27.65 15.38
CA ILE A 387 0.96 27.61 14.61
C ILE A 387 1.82 28.84 14.95
N THR A 388 3.07 28.59 15.35
CA THR A 388 4.06 29.66 15.55
C THR A 388 4.81 29.92 14.25
N TRP A 389 4.39 30.92 13.47
CA TRP A 389 4.92 31.19 12.12
C TRP A 389 6.32 31.80 12.07
N THR A 390 6.89 32.24 13.19
CA THR A 390 8.21 32.87 13.24
C THR A 390 9.31 31.85 13.51
N GLY A 391 10.45 31.98 12.81
CA GLY A 391 11.62 31.13 13.01
C GLY A 391 11.51 29.72 12.40
N ARG A 392 10.48 29.45 11.58
CA ARG A 392 10.33 28.18 10.85
C ARG A 392 11.24 28.12 9.61
N PRO A 393 11.75 26.94 9.22
CA PRO A 393 12.56 26.77 8.01
C PRO A 393 11.79 27.21 6.75
N GLY A 394 12.42 28.02 5.90
CA GLY A 394 11.84 28.45 4.63
C GLY A 394 10.53 29.24 4.73
N HIS A 395 10.25 29.84 5.89
CA HIS A 395 9.09 30.70 6.15
C HIS A 395 9.52 32.16 6.32
N THR A 396 8.81 33.07 5.66
CA THR A 396 9.00 34.52 5.79
C THR A 396 7.67 35.19 6.10
N LEU A 397 7.52 35.72 7.32
CA LEU A 397 6.40 36.56 7.71
C LEU A 397 6.58 37.96 7.09
N THR A 398 5.59 38.42 6.36
CA THR A 398 5.59 39.73 5.67
C THR A 398 4.91 40.81 6.51
N SER A 399 5.12 42.07 6.13
CA SER A 399 4.57 43.24 6.85
C SER A 399 3.04 43.33 6.82
N ASP A 400 2.39 42.70 5.85
CA ASP A 400 0.93 42.61 5.76
C ASP A 400 0.35 41.43 6.57
N GLY A 401 1.19 40.68 7.27
CA GLY A 401 0.80 39.54 8.11
C GLY A 401 0.65 38.22 7.36
N SER A 402 0.87 38.18 6.04
CA SER A 402 0.93 36.93 5.28
C SER A 402 2.25 36.18 5.52
N VAL A 403 2.28 34.91 5.17
CA VAL A 403 3.47 34.06 5.31
C VAL A 403 3.85 33.50 3.95
N LYS A 404 5.09 33.75 3.53
CA LYS A 404 5.67 33.14 2.33
C LYS A 404 6.41 31.87 2.71
N ILE A 405 6.11 30.78 2.02
CA ILE A 405 6.73 29.46 2.20
C ILE A 405 7.43 29.12 0.90
N ASP A 406 8.75 28.92 0.94
CA ASP A 406 9.55 28.77 -0.29
C ASP A 406 9.34 27.43 -1.00
N ASN A 407 9.06 26.38 -0.24
CA ASN A 407 8.74 25.04 -0.74
C ASN A 407 8.04 24.28 0.40
N LEU A 408 6.74 24.01 0.27
CA LEU A 408 5.94 23.52 1.38
C LEU A 408 6.52 22.22 2.01
N LEU A 409 6.88 21.23 1.19
CA LEU A 409 7.47 19.97 1.65
C LEU A 409 8.83 20.15 2.33
N LYS A 410 9.76 20.87 1.67
CA LYS A 410 11.12 21.11 2.18
C LYS A 410 11.13 21.97 3.44
N SER A 411 10.15 22.85 3.59
CA SER A 411 9.99 23.74 4.74
C SER A 411 9.28 23.09 5.94
N THR A 412 8.59 21.96 5.73
CA THR A 412 7.79 21.29 6.77
C THR A 412 8.22 19.83 6.98
N VAL A 413 7.58 18.86 6.32
CA VAL A 413 7.79 17.42 6.50
C VAL A 413 9.27 17.04 6.41
N ALA A 414 9.96 17.47 5.35
CA ALA A 414 11.39 17.15 5.19
C ALA A 414 12.28 17.95 6.16
N ALA A 415 11.91 19.20 6.47
CA ALA A 415 12.63 19.99 7.47
C ALA A 415 12.61 19.31 8.85
N ALA A 416 11.46 18.78 9.27
CA ALA A 416 11.34 18.06 10.53
C ALA A 416 12.31 16.89 10.60
N THR A 417 12.37 16.05 9.57
CA THR A 417 13.32 14.93 9.50
C THR A 417 14.78 15.39 9.51
N PHE A 418 15.16 16.33 8.64
CA PHE A 418 16.56 16.76 8.56
C PHE A 418 17.04 17.50 9.81
N GLU A 419 16.17 18.22 10.50
CA GLU A 419 16.51 18.78 11.81
C GLU A 419 16.61 17.72 12.89
N LEU A 420 15.71 16.73 12.93
CA LEU A 420 15.83 15.60 13.85
C LEU A 420 17.15 14.85 13.66
N ILE A 421 17.58 14.65 12.41
CA ILE A 421 18.88 14.07 12.09
C ILE A 421 20.02 14.92 12.67
N LYS A 422 19.98 16.25 12.50
CA LYS A 422 20.96 17.16 13.12
C LYS A 422 20.93 17.14 14.65
N GLU A 423 19.77 16.86 15.24
CA GLU A 423 19.55 16.73 16.69
C GLU A 423 19.91 15.35 17.26
N GLY A 424 20.39 14.42 16.42
CA GLY A 424 20.94 13.13 16.85
C GLY A 424 20.06 11.91 16.52
N VAL A 425 19.05 12.04 15.67
CA VAL A 425 18.40 10.87 15.05
C VAL A 425 19.33 10.31 13.96
N ASP A 426 20.19 9.38 14.35
CA ASP A 426 21.31 8.85 13.56
C ASP A 426 21.04 7.51 12.88
N TRP A 427 19.81 7.00 12.99
CA TRP A 427 19.39 5.69 12.52
C TRP A 427 18.55 5.73 11.24
N THR A 428 18.41 6.89 10.59
CA THR A 428 17.86 7.02 9.24
C THR A 428 18.96 6.79 8.20
N LEU A 429 18.80 5.79 7.33
CA LEU A 429 19.83 5.35 6.38
C LEU A 429 19.65 5.96 4.99
N SER A 430 18.40 6.05 4.51
CA SER A 430 18.04 6.71 3.25
C SER A 430 16.65 7.32 3.38
N VAL A 431 16.52 8.63 3.12
CA VAL A 431 15.25 9.37 3.23
C VAL A 431 15.16 10.39 2.09
N PHE A 432 13.99 10.52 1.46
CA PHE A 432 13.70 11.47 0.38
C PHE A 432 14.61 11.38 -0.87
N LYS A 433 15.18 10.21 -1.17
CA LYS A 433 16.13 10.02 -2.29
C LYS A 433 15.97 8.73 -3.09
N ASP A 434 15.08 7.84 -2.66
CA ASP A 434 14.94 6.47 -3.16
C ASP A 434 13.44 6.12 -3.14
N ASN A 435 13.05 4.98 -3.72
CA ASN A 435 11.65 4.59 -3.88
C ASN A 435 10.96 4.33 -2.53
N SER A 436 11.74 4.06 -1.47
CA SER A 436 11.25 3.98 -0.10
C SER A 436 12.23 4.55 0.94
N GLY A 437 11.71 4.79 2.15
CA GLY A 437 12.51 5.26 3.28
C GLY A 437 13.15 4.11 4.03
N VAL A 438 14.44 4.20 4.35
CA VAL A 438 15.21 3.14 5.03
C VAL A 438 15.69 3.60 6.41
N VAL A 439 15.43 2.77 7.41
CA VAL A 439 15.87 2.95 8.80
C VAL A 439 16.71 1.77 9.26
N GLU A 440 17.58 1.99 10.23
CA GLU A 440 18.36 0.91 10.84
C GLU A 440 17.45 -0.08 11.59
N LEU A 441 17.70 -1.38 11.45
CA LEU A 441 17.15 -2.43 12.32
C LEU A 441 18.21 -2.90 13.32
N ASP A 442 19.43 -3.16 12.82
CA ASP A 442 20.59 -3.53 13.60
C ASP A 442 21.90 -3.13 12.91
N ALA A 443 23.04 -3.64 13.38
CA ALA A 443 24.36 -3.29 12.85
C ALA A 443 24.57 -3.71 11.38
N GLN A 444 23.83 -4.69 10.87
CA GLN A 444 23.99 -5.27 9.53
C GLN A 444 22.79 -5.01 8.61
N HIS A 445 21.60 -4.77 9.17
CA HIS A 445 20.34 -4.68 8.43
C HIS A 445 19.65 -3.33 8.61
N GLY A 446 19.07 -2.86 7.53
CA GLY A 446 18.03 -1.82 7.52
C GLY A 446 16.66 -2.43 7.19
N VAL A 447 15.62 -1.69 7.53
CA VAL A 447 14.25 -1.98 7.11
C VAL A 447 13.75 -0.76 6.36
N CYS A 448 13.11 -1.01 5.22
CA CYS A 448 12.49 0.02 4.42
C CYS A 448 10.98 -0.09 4.44
N ILE A 449 10.30 1.04 4.23
CA ILE A 449 8.84 1.11 4.24
C ILE A 449 8.36 2.15 3.24
N LYS A 450 7.29 1.79 2.52
CA LYS A 450 6.60 2.63 1.56
C LYS A 450 5.10 2.41 1.70
N VAL A 451 4.34 3.48 1.48
CA VAL A 451 2.88 3.44 1.32
C VAL A 451 2.53 4.33 0.14
N GLU A 452 1.75 3.80 -0.78
CA GLU A 452 1.23 4.45 -1.99
C GLU A 452 -0.29 4.55 -1.93
N THR A 453 -0.85 5.33 -2.86
CA THR A 453 -2.31 5.50 -3.03
C THR A 453 -2.73 5.13 -4.43
N HIS A 454 -3.90 4.50 -4.59
CA HIS A 454 -4.43 4.11 -5.89
C HIS A 454 -5.92 4.46 -6.05
N ASN A 455 -6.26 5.70 -5.72
CA ASN A 455 -7.63 6.18 -5.51
C ASN A 455 -8.47 6.23 -6.80
N HIS A 456 -8.10 7.06 -7.78
CA HIS A 456 -8.87 7.23 -9.02
C HIS A 456 -9.08 5.94 -9.80
N PRO A 457 -8.07 5.06 -9.99
CA PRO A 457 -8.30 3.79 -10.67
C PRO A 457 -9.24 2.89 -9.86
N SER A 458 -9.17 2.94 -8.52
CA SER A 458 -10.08 2.20 -7.66
C SER A 458 -11.50 2.76 -7.62
N ALA A 459 -11.71 4.02 -8.05
CA ALA A 459 -13.03 4.60 -8.25
C ALA A 459 -13.75 4.03 -9.49
N ILE A 460 -12.98 3.65 -10.51
CA ILE A 460 -13.49 3.13 -11.80
C ILE A 460 -13.55 1.59 -11.81
N GLU A 461 -12.51 0.93 -11.30
CA GLU A 461 -12.34 -0.52 -11.34
C GLU A 461 -11.61 -0.93 -10.03
N PRO A 462 -12.36 -1.14 -8.93
CA PRO A 462 -11.78 -1.23 -7.58
C PRO A 462 -10.85 -2.43 -7.36
N TYR A 463 -11.09 -3.56 -8.02
CA TYR A 463 -10.28 -4.78 -7.85
C TYR A 463 -8.86 -4.60 -8.39
N GLY A 464 -8.76 -4.21 -9.66
CA GLY A 464 -7.54 -3.96 -10.41
C GLY A 464 -6.80 -2.77 -9.83
N GLY A 465 -7.50 -1.67 -9.54
CA GLY A 465 -6.92 -0.50 -8.87
C GLY A 465 -6.22 -0.86 -7.55
N ALA A 466 -6.86 -1.63 -6.68
CA ALA A 466 -6.22 -2.08 -5.43
C ALA A 466 -5.10 -3.11 -5.65
N ALA A 467 -5.28 -4.03 -6.60
CA ALA A 467 -4.28 -5.05 -6.92
C ALA A 467 -2.98 -4.42 -7.48
N THR A 468 -3.08 -3.47 -8.40
CA THR A 468 -1.92 -2.77 -8.95
C THR A 468 -1.34 -1.75 -7.97
N GLY A 469 -2.16 -1.16 -7.09
CA GLY A 469 -1.68 -0.38 -5.96
C GLY A 469 -0.79 -1.20 -5.02
N ALA A 470 -1.20 -2.42 -4.69
CA ALA A 470 -0.39 -3.34 -3.89
C ALA A 470 0.89 -3.76 -4.63
N GLY A 471 0.80 -4.15 -5.91
CA GLY A 471 1.96 -4.52 -6.71
C GLY A 471 2.97 -3.39 -6.89
N GLY A 472 2.51 -2.19 -7.25
CA GLY A 472 3.36 -1.00 -7.36
C GLY A 472 4.15 -0.72 -6.08
N CYS A 473 3.49 -0.72 -4.93
CA CYS A 473 4.16 -0.51 -3.65
C CYS A 473 5.14 -1.62 -3.28
N ILE A 474 4.85 -2.88 -3.66
CA ILE A 474 5.81 -3.98 -3.50
C ILE A 474 7.04 -3.73 -4.38
N ARG A 475 6.86 -3.29 -5.63
CA ARG A 475 7.97 -2.95 -6.53
C ARG A 475 8.81 -1.77 -6.04
N ASP A 476 8.24 -0.75 -5.41
CA ASP A 476 9.01 0.32 -4.76
C ASP A 476 10.00 -0.24 -3.72
N VAL A 477 9.53 -1.20 -2.91
CA VAL A 477 10.38 -1.88 -1.92
C VAL A 477 11.43 -2.74 -2.61
N ILE A 478 11.08 -3.45 -3.70
CA ILE A 478 12.06 -4.19 -4.51
C ILE A 478 13.10 -3.24 -5.13
N GLY A 479 12.69 -2.05 -5.58
CA GLY A 479 13.56 -1.04 -6.20
C GLY A 479 14.48 -0.32 -5.21
N THR A 480 14.23 -0.43 -3.91
CA THR A 480 15.00 0.30 -2.90
C THR A 480 16.45 -0.19 -2.82
N GLY A 481 17.40 0.74 -2.91
CA GLY A 481 18.83 0.47 -2.91
C GLY A 481 19.25 -0.48 -4.03
N LEU A 482 19.79 -1.65 -3.68
CA LEU A 482 20.12 -2.73 -4.61
C LEU A 482 19.24 -3.96 -4.42
N GLY A 483 17.96 -3.76 -4.05
CA GLY A 483 16.99 -4.83 -3.87
C GLY A 483 16.68 -5.13 -2.41
N ALA A 484 15.61 -4.57 -1.85
CA ALA A 484 15.09 -5.03 -0.55
C ALA A 484 14.18 -6.26 -0.73
N LYS A 485 14.11 -7.12 0.30
CA LYS A 485 13.19 -8.27 0.33
C LYS A 485 11.89 -7.84 1.02
N PRO A 486 10.74 -7.81 0.32
CA PRO A 486 9.44 -7.61 0.96
C PRO A 486 9.16 -8.67 2.06
N ILE A 487 8.75 -8.22 3.24
CA ILE A 487 8.48 -9.06 4.41
C ILE A 487 7.07 -8.88 4.98
N ALA A 488 6.38 -7.79 4.64
CA ALA A 488 5.03 -7.50 5.09
C ALA A 488 4.37 -6.41 4.22
N SER A 489 3.05 -6.43 4.17
CA SER A 489 2.21 -5.42 3.55
C SER A 489 1.20 -4.84 4.55
N THR A 490 0.65 -3.67 4.23
CA THR A 490 -0.44 -3.03 4.99
C THR A 490 -1.43 -2.36 4.05
N ASP A 491 -2.68 -2.29 4.43
CA ASP A 491 -3.75 -1.70 3.62
C ASP A 491 -4.68 -0.81 4.47
N VAL A 492 -5.04 0.36 3.96
CA VAL A 492 -6.02 1.23 4.61
C VAL A 492 -7.02 1.68 3.55
N PHE A 493 -8.31 1.63 3.88
CA PHE A 493 -9.37 2.04 2.96
C PHE A 493 -10.25 3.14 3.55
N CYS A 494 -10.58 4.15 2.75
CA CYS A 494 -11.64 5.09 3.07
C CYS A 494 -12.77 4.97 2.04
N VAL A 495 -13.95 4.56 2.48
CA VAL A 495 -15.09 4.28 1.59
C VAL A 495 -16.38 4.88 2.13
N ALA A 496 -17.39 5.06 1.28
CA ALA A 496 -18.70 5.51 1.74
C ALA A 496 -19.46 4.42 2.51
N ARG A 497 -20.44 4.81 3.33
CA ARG A 497 -21.19 3.90 4.19
C ARG A 497 -22.16 3.03 3.39
N PRO A 498 -21.97 1.70 3.30
CA PRO A 498 -22.80 0.85 2.44
C PRO A 498 -24.28 0.84 2.81
N ASP A 499 -24.63 1.08 4.08
CA ASP A 499 -25.99 1.08 4.60
C ASP A 499 -26.79 2.36 4.28
N GLN A 500 -26.12 3.40 3.79
CA GLN A 500 -26.73 4.72 3.53
C GLN A 500 -26.96 5.00 2.05
N TRP A 501 -26.56 4.09 1.16
CA TRP A 501 -26.73 4.24 -0.28
C TRP A 501 -27.65 3.15 -0.82
N LYS A 502 -28.49 3.55 -1.77
CA LYS A 502 -29.23 2.66 -2.67
C LYS A 502 -28.85 3.01 -4.10
N ASP A 503 -28.98 2.05 -5.01
CA ASP A 503 -28.60 2.25 -6.42
C ASP A 503 -29.32 3.45 -7.05
N GLU A 504 -30.57 3.73 -6.67
CA GLU A 504 -31.34 4.87 -7.20
C GLU A 504 -30.88 6.23 -6.65
N THR A 505 -30.09 6.23 -5.58
CA THR A 505 -29.58 7.45 -4.91
C THR A 505 -28.10 7.72 -5.19
N LEU A 506 -27.41 6.79 -5.87
CA LEU A 506 -26.00 6.94 -6.19
C LEU A 506 -25.79 8.08 -7.19
N PRO A 507 -24.76 8.93 -7.00
CA PRO A 507 -24.38 9.88 -8.03
C PRO A 507 -24.00 9.14 -9.33
N PRO A 508 -24.32 9.70 -10.51
CA PRO A 508 -23.91 9.14 -11.78
C PRO A 508 -22.40 8.86 -11.84
N GLY A 509 -22.02 7.72 -12.44
CA GLY A 509 -20.62 7.33 -12.58
C GLY A 509 -19.97 6.74 -11.33
N THR A 510 -20.72 6.51 -10.24
CA THR A 510 -20.19 5.93 -8.99
C THR A 510 -20.53 4.46 -8.81
N ILE A 511 -19.70 3.76 -8.03
CA ILE A 511 -19.86 2.35 -7.69
C ILE A 511 -20.45 2.24 -6.27
N HIS A 512 -21.42 1.34 -6.08
CA HIS A 512 -22.01 1.12 -4.76
C HIS A 512 -20.93 0.80 -3.72
N PRO A 513 -20.90 1.45 -2.53
CA PRO A 513 -19.77 1.33 -1.60
C PRO A 513 -19.50 -0.09 -1.10
N ARG A 514 -20.53 -0.93 -0.96
CA ARG A 514 -20.37 -2.37 -0.67
C ARG A 514 -19.50 -3.06 -1.74
N ARG A 515 -19.78 -2.79 -3.03
CA ARG A 515 -19.04 -3.37 -4.15
C ARG A 515 -17.59 -2.86 -4.12
N THR A 516 -17.40 -1.55 -4.01
CA THR A 516 -16.08 -0.92 -3.88
C THR A 516 -15.24 -1.60 -2.79
N LEU A 517 -15.75 -1.69 -1.56
CA LEU A 517 -15.01 -2.32 -0.46
C LEU A 517 -14.72 -3.80 -0.72
N THR A 518 -15.68 -4.57 -1.24
CA THR A 518 -15.45 -6.00 -1.51
C THR A 518 -14.42 -6.25 -2.61
N GLU A 519 -14.37 -5.38 -3.62
CA GLU A 519 -13.46 -5.51 -4.76
C GLU A 519 -12.04 -5.04 -4.40
N VAL A 520 -11.87 -3.93 -3.67
CA VAL A 520 -10.53 -3.51 -3.20
C VAL A 520 -9.91 -4.55 -2.26
N VAL A 521 -10.70 -5.13 -1.35
CA VAL A 521 -10.27 -6.20 -0.46
C VAL A 521 -9.84 -7.44 -1.26
N ALA A 522 -10.61 -7.82 -2.28
CA ALA A 522 -10.27 -8.94 -3.15
C ALA A 522 -8.99 -8.67 -3.96
N GLY A 523 -8.77 -7.44 -4.42
CA GLY A 523 -7.56 -7.03 -5.14
C GLY A 523 -6.30 -7.17 -4.28
N VAL A 524 -6.31 -6.59 -3.07
CA VAL A 524 -5.21 -6.70 -2.10
C VAL A 524 -4.95 -8.15 -1.72
N ARG A 525 -6.02 -8.91 -1.41
CA ARG A 525 -5.93 -10.34 -1.08
C ARG A 525 -5.25 -11.13 -2.17
N ASP A 526 -5.75 -11.01 -3.39
CA ASP A 526 -5.29 -11.84 -4.50
C ASP A 526 -3.85 -11.52 -4.89
N TYR A 527 -3.43 -10.26 -4.79
CA TYR A 527 -2.05 -9.86 -5.08
C TYR A 527 -1.09 -10.31 -3.96
N GLY A 528 -1.34 -9.88 -2.71
CA GLY A 528 -0.46 -10.17 -1.57
C GLY A 528 -0.29 -11.67 -1.29
N ASN A 529 -1.40 -12.43 -1.30
CA ASN A 529 -1.36 -13.87 -1.04
C ASN A 529 -0.57 -14.62 -2.14
N ARG A 530 -0.71 -14.23 -3.40
CA ARG A 530 0.02 -14.86 -4.53
C ARG A 530 1.50 -14.46 -4.55
N MET A 531 1.82 -13.25 -4.12
CA MET A 531 3.21 -12.83 -3.88
C MET A 531 3.86 -13.58 -2.70
N GLY A 532 3.07 -14.10 -1.77
CA GLY A 532 3.58 -14.70 -0.53
C GLY A 532 4.17 -13.65 0.42
N ILE A 533 3.51 -12.49 0.49
CA ILE A 533 3.83 -11.41 1.42
C ILE A 533 2.60 -11.24 2.33
N PRO A 534 2.74 -11.33 3.66
CA PRO A 534 1.59 -11.26 4.55
C PRO A 534 1.09 -9.80 4.65
N THR A 535 -0.22 -9.60 4.58
CA THR A 535 -0.84 -8.27 4.81
C THR A 535 -1.24 -8.15 6.27
N VAL A 536 -0.45 -7.45 7.06
CA VAL A 536 -0.41 -7.60 8.52
C VAL A 536 -0.88 -6.36 9.31
N ASN A 537 -1.29 -5.29 8.65
CA ASN A 537 -1.79 -4.10 9.34
C ASN A 537 -2.80 -3.39 8.45
N GLY A 538 -3.81 -2.75 9.04
CA GLY A 538 -4.74 -1.96 8.25
C GLY A 538 -5.88 -1.32 9.03
N ALA A 539 -6.65 -0.49 8.34
CA ALA A 539 -7.81 0.21 8.89
C ALA A 539 -8.86 0.49 7.80
N VAL A 540 -10.12 0.68 8.20
CA VAL A 540 -11.17 1.15 7.28
C VAL A 540 -11.97 2.26 7.91
N ALA A 541 -11.96 3.43 7.28
CA ALA A 541 -12.74 4.60 7.67
C ALA A 541 -13.93 4.80 6.73
N PHE A 542 -15.04 5.26 7.29
CA PHE A 542 -16.29 5.44 6.54
C PHE A 542 -16.77 6.89 6.56
N ASP A 543 -16.98 7.47 5.38
CA ASP A 543 -17.61 8.78 5.15
C ASP A 543 -18.29 8.83 3.78
N ASN A 544 -19.51 9.33 3.71
CA ASN A 544 -20.28 9.33 2.46
C ASN A 544 -19.68 10.17 1.33
N ARG A 545 -18.82 11.14 1.65
CA ARG A 545 -18.13 11.95 0.63
C ARG A 545 -17.10 11.14 -0.17
N TYR A 546 -16.70 9.95 0.30
CA TYR A 546 -15.88 9.03 -0.49
C TYR A 546 -16.64 8.27 -1.58
N VAL A 547 -17.96 8.48 -1.74
CA VAL A 547 -18.79 7.72 -2.70
C VAL A 547 -18.30 7.82 -4.15
N GLY A 548 -17.81 9.00 -4.54
CA GLY A 548 -17.29 9.24 -5.88
C GLY A 548 -15.82 8.93 -6.06
N ASN A 549 -15.06 8.91 -4.96
CA ASN A 549 -13.64 8.66 -5.00
C ASN A 549 -13.19 8.01 -3.67
N PRO A 550 -13.09 6.66 -3.61
CA PRO A 550 -12.58 5.96 -2.45
C PRO A 550 -11.07 6.20 -2.30
N LEU A 551 -10.57 6.11 -1.08
CA LEU A 551 -9.13 6.13 -0.83
C LEU A 551 -8.62 4.72 -0.60
N VAL A 552 -7.60 4.34 -1.34
CA VAL A 552 -7.00 3.00 -1.30
C VAL A 552 -5.51 3.16 -1.07
N PHE A 553 -5.09 2.93 0.17
CA PHE A 553 -3.69 2.96 0.56
C PHE A 553 -3.13 1.54 0.57
N CYS A 554 -1.99 1.34 -0.08
CA CYS A 554 -1.27 0.07 -0.07
C CYS A 554 0.17 0.31 0.36
N GLY A 555 0.64 -0.46 1.33
CA GLY A 555 1.97 -0.35 1.90
C GLY A 555 2.76 -1.64 1.88
N CYS A 556 4.09 -1.51 1.87
CA CYS A 556 5.03 -2.61 1.88
C CYS A 556 6.24 -2.28 2.77
N VAL A 557 6.72 -3.30 3.48
CA VAL A 557 7.92 -3.25 4.33
C VAL A 557 8.95 -4.23 3.78
N GLY A 558 10.19 -3.79 3.64
CA GLY A 558 11.30 -4.61 3.13
C GLY A 558 12.49 -4.71 4.08
N LEU A 559 13.21 -5.84 4.03
CA LEU A 559 14.49 -6.04 4.71
C LEU A 559 15.64 -5.85 3.72
N ILE A 560 16.61 -5.02 4.08
CA ILE A 560 17.77 -4.71 3.22
C ILE A 560 19.09 -4.77 4.01
N PRO A 561 20.18 -5.31 3.43
CA PRO A 561 21.50 -5.20 4.04
C PRO A 561 22.00 -3.76 4.02
N LYS A 562 22.56 -3.26 5.12
CA LYS A 562 22.97 -1.84 5.23
C LYS A 562 23.95 -1.38 4.15
N HIS A 563 24.85 -2.27 3.70
CA HIS A 563 25.83 -1.94 2.66
C HIS A 563 25.24 -1.89 1.24
N LEU A 564 23.97 -2.25 1.06
CA LEU A 564 23.24 -2.27 -0.22
C LEU A 564 22.14 -1.20 -0.29
N VAL A 565 22.07 -0.29 0.69
CA VAL A 565 21.06 0.79 0.75
C VAL A 565 21.26 1.84 -0.35
N HIS A 566 22.40 1.82 -1.07
CA HIS A 566 22.69 2.76 -2.13
C HIS A 566 23.08 2.02 -3.41
N GLY A 567 22.40 2.34 -4.50
CA GLY A 567 22.76 1.97 -5.87
C GLY A 567 22.82 3.22 -6.75
N LYS A 568 23.61 3.18 -7.83
CA LYS A 568 23.67 4.24 -8.83
C LYS A 568 24.12 3.69 -10.17
N ALA A 569 23.41 4.03 -11.25
CA ALA A 569 23.80 3.69 -12.61
C ALA A 569 25.17 4.31 -12.95
N GLN A 570 25.93 3.62 -13.80
CA GLN A 570 27.23 4.06 -14.30
C GLN A 570 27.21 4.17 -15.82
N ALA A 571 28.05 5.05 -16.37
CA ALA A 571 28.23 5.13 -17.81
C ALA A 571 28.78 3.80 -18.35
N GLY A 572 28.15 3.26 -19.39
CA GLY A 572 28.45 1.95 -19.96
C GLY A 572 27.59 0.81 -19.42
N ASP A 573 26.85 1.01 -18.32
CA ASP A 573 25.89 0.01 -17.85
C ASP A 573 24.79 -0.20 -18.91
N ARG A 574 24.42 -1.46 -19.11
CA ARG A 574 23.32 -1.88 -19.98
C ARG A 574 21.98 -1.61 -19.30
N ILE A 575 21.01 -1.13 -20.07
CA ILE A 575 19.65 -0.86 -19.60
C ILE A 575 18.85 -2.16 -19.74
N ILE A 576 18.64 -2.87 -18.63
CA ILE A 576 17.97 -4.17 -18.65
C ILE A 576 16.56 -4.06 -18.08
N ALA A 577 15.55 -4.38 -18.89
CA ALA A 577 14.17 -4.54 -18.43
C ALA A 577 13.88 -5.99 -18.08
N LEU A 578 13.26 -6.22 -16.92
CA LEU A 578 12.84 -7.54 -16.43
C LEU A 578 11.34 -7.60 -16.21
N GLY A 579 10.74 -8.77 -16.47
CA GLY A 579 9.39 -9.11 -16.03
C GLY A 579 8.31 -8.97 -17.09
N GLY A 580 7.24 -8.25 -16.75
CA GLY A 580 6.03 -8.12 -17.57
C GLY A 580 6.27 -7.57 -18.97
N ARG A 581 5.46 -8.00 -19.94
CA ARG A 581 5.51 -7.49 -21.32
C ARG A 581 4.78 -6.15 -21.43
N THR A 582 5.26 -5.30 -22.33
CA THR A 582 4.72 -3.97 -22.62
C THR A 582 3.44 -4.05 -23.44
N GLY A 583 2.39 -3.35 -23.01
CA GLY A 583 1.10 -3.26 -23.70
C GLY A 583 0.51 -1.85 -23.60
N ARG A 584 -0.68 -1.63 -24.18
CA ARG A 584 -1.44 -0.37 -24.03
C ARG A 584 -2.10 -0.25 -22.67
N ASP A 585 -1.33 -0.53 -21.62
CA ASP A 585 -1.79 -0.53 -20.25
C ASP A 585 -1.45 0.84 -19.64
N GLY A 586 -2.45 1.54 -19.10
CA GLY A 586 -2.21 2.79 -18.35
C GLY A 586 -1.54 3.91 -19.15
N ILE A 587 -1.70 3.92 -20.47
CA ILE A 587 -1.25 5.06 -21.28
C ILE A 587 -1.97 6.31 -20.75
N HIS A 588 -1.20 7.34 -20.40
CA HIS A 588 -1.67 8.56 -19.74
C HIS A 588 -2.19 8.36 -18.30
N GLY A 589 -1.80 7.28 -17.60
CA GLY A 589 -2.20 7.03 -16.21
C GLY A 589 -1.70 8.10 -15.23
N ALA A 590 -0.44 8.53 -15.36
CA ALA A 590 0.13 9.61 -14.54
C ALA A 590 -0.60 10.95 -14.72
N THR A 591 -1.00 11.28 -15.96
CA THR A 591 -1.74 12.52 -16.24
C THR A 591 -3.21 12.40 -15.85
N PHE A 592 -3.84 11.23 -16.04
CA PHE A 592 -5.21 10.93 -15.59
C PHE A 592 -5.35 11.01 -14.06
N SER A 593 -4.43 10.43 -13.30
CA SER A 593 -4.43 10.51 -11.83
C SER A 593 -4.23 11.95 -11.30
N SER A 594 -3.71 12.83 -12.15
CA SER A 594 -3.58 14.26 -11.87
C SER A 594 -4.85 15.07 -12.20
N ALA A 595 -5.84 14.48 -12.87
CA ALA A 595 -7.11 15.13 -13.23
C ALA A 595 -8.21 14.91 -12.18
N GLU A 596 -9.26 15.73 -12.23
CA GLU A 596 -10.46 15.56 -11.41
C GLU A 596 -11.37 14.46 -12.01
N LEU A 597 -12.09 13.67 -11.20
CA LEU A 597 -12.98 12.64 -11.74
C LEU A 597 -14.29 13.25 -12.25
N GLU A 598 -14.69 12.87 -13.47
CA GLU A 598 -16.00 13.17 -14.05
C GLU A 598 -16.80 11.90 -14.30
N HIS A 599 -18.13 12.02 -14.31
CA HIS A 599 -19.05 10.88 -14.54
C HIS A 599 -18.87 10.17 -15.90
N THR A 600 -18.22 10.80 -16.90
CA THR A 600 -17.92 10.20 -18.21
C THR A 600 -16.57 9.47 -18.24
N HIS A 601 -15.71 9.65 -17.23
CA HIS A 601 -14.34 9.13 -17.25
C HIS A 601 -14.26 7.61 -17.28
N ALA A 602 -15.26 6.89 -16.78
CA ALA A 602 -15.29 5.43 -16.86
C ALA A 602 -15.31 4.93 -18.32
N ASP A 603 -15.96 5.66 -19.22
CA ASP A 603 -16.03 5.31 -20.65
C ASP A 603 -14.79 5.79 -21.41
N GLU A 604 -14.26 6.97 -21.07
CA GLU A 604 -13.11 7.59 -21.74
C GLU A 604 -11.77 6.94 -21.35
N PHE A 605 -11.60 6.55 -20.08
CA PHE A 605 -10.32 6.09 -19.51
C PHE A 605 -10.33 4.63 -19.09
N ALA A 606 -11.20 3.81 -19.69
CA ALA A 606 -11.28 2.38 -19.41
C ALA A 606 -9.94 1.63 -19.58
N HIS A 607 -9.08 2.11 -20.49
CA HIS A 607 -7.74 1.58 -20.76
C HIS A 607 -6.71 1.92 -19.67
N ALA A 608 -7.03 2.84 -18.76
CA ALA A 608 -6.14 3.27 -17.69
C ALA A 608 -6.08 2.26 -16.53
N VAL A 609 -7.12 1.44 -16.31
CA VAL A 609 -7.14 0.49 -15.19
C VAL A 609 -6.71 -0.91 -15.61
N GLN A 610 -5.77 -1.47 -14.85
CA GLN A 610 -5.00 -2.64 -15.22
C GLN A 610 -5.28 -3.81 -14.27
N ILE A 611 -5.11 -5.04 -14.76
CA ILE A 611 -5.14 -6.25 -13.93
C ILE A 611 -3.70 -6.71 -13.74
N GLY A 612 -3.22 -6.65 -12.50
CA GLY A 612 -1.86 -7.09 -12.18
C GLY A 612 -1.68 -8.62 -12.17
N ASN A 613 -0.44 -9.06 -12.38
CA ASN A 613 0.01 -10.44 -12.41
C ASN A 613 1.05 -10.74 -11.32
N ALA A 614 0.59 -10.87 -10.08
CA ALA A 614 1.44 -11.16 -8.91
C ALA A 614 2.39 -12.37 -9.08
N ILE A 615 2.03 -13.38 -9.88
CA ILE A 615 2.92 -14.53 -10.10
C ILE A 615 4.16 -14.10 -10.88
N GLU A 616 4.01 -13.24 -11.88
CA GLU A 616 5.14 -12.69 -12.64
C GLU A 616 6.07 -11.88 -11.74
N GLU A 617 5.49 -10.95 -10.96
CA GLU A 617 6.25 -10.13 -10.02
C GLU A 617 7.01 -10.96 -8.99
N LYS A 618 6.42 -12.08 -8.53
CA LYS A 618 7.10 -13.00 -7.61
C LYS A 618 8.35 -13.63 -8.23
N ARG A 619 8.30 -14.01 -9.51
CA ARG A 619 9.47 -14.54 -10.22
C ARG A 619 10.53 -13.45 -10.40
N VAL A 620 10.10 -12.23 -10.75
CA VAL A 620 10.99 -11.05 -10.86
C VAL A 620 11.69 -10.77 -9.53
N LEU A 621 10.95 -10.79 -8.42
CA LEU A 621 11.52 -10.66 -7.07
C LEU A 621 12.62 -11.69 -6.81
N ASP A 622 12.38 -12.97 -7.15
CA ASP A 622 13.36 -14.04 -6.92
C ASP A 622 14.62 -13.86 -7.78
N VAL A 623 14.47 -13.42 -9.03
CA VAL A 623 15.60 -13.03 -9.89
C VAL A 623 16.41 -11.91 -9.26
N ILE A 624 15.75 -10.84 -8.80
CA ILE A 624 16.42 -9.66 -8.24
C ILE A 624 17.16 -10.01 -6.96
N LEU A 625 16.54 -10.74 -6.03
CA LEU A 625 17.19 -11.13 -4.76
C LEU A 625 18.39 -12.06 -4.98
N ARG A 626 18.32 -12.92 -6.00
CA ARG A 626 19.43 -13.79 -6.41
C ARG A 626 20.53 -13.00 -7.11
N ALA A 627 20.20 -12.07 -8.01
CA ALA A 627 21.15 -11.19 -8.68
C ALA A 627 21.86 -10.23 -7.72
N ARG A 628 21.13 -9.70 -6.72
CA ARG A 628 21.68 -8.92 -5.60
C ARG A 628 22.76 -9.68 -4.83
N SER A 629 22.61 -10.99 -4.75
CA SER A 629 23.53 -11.87 -4.02
C SER A 629 24.60 -12.47 -4.93
N GLY A 630 24.86 -11.88 -6.10
CA GLY A 630 25.84 -12.37 -7.08
C GLY A 630 25.52 -13.77 -7.63
N GLY A 631 24.26 -14.21 -7.56
CA GLY A 631 23.79 -15.49 -8.11
C GLY A 631 23.66 -16.65 -7.11
N VAL A 632 24.10 -16.50 -5.86
CA VAL A 632 24.02 -17.57 -4.84
C VAL A 632 22.63 -17.65 -4.19
N ALA A 633 22.20 -18.85 -3.80
CA ALA A 633 20.87 -19.10 -3.22
C ALA A 633 20.71 -18.66 -1.74
N GLU A 634 21.79 -18.19 -1.11
CA GLU A 634 21.83 -17.89 0.33
C GLU A 634 20.95 -16.69 0.73
N TRP A 635 20.42 -15.94 -0.25
CA TRP A 635 19.47 -14.82 -0.10
C TRP A 635 18.21 -15.19 0.71
N GLN A 636 17.82 -16.47 0.73
CA GLN A 636 16.65 -16.97 1.46
C GLN A 636 16.87 -17.01 2.99
N SER A 637 18.13 -17.10 3.44
CA SER A 637 18.47 -17.32 4.85
C SER A 637 18.50 -16.04 5.70
N GLY A 638 18.42 -14.86 5.07
CA GLY A 638 18.62 -13.57 5.74
C GLY A 638 20.08 -13.28 6.14
N LYS A 639 21.01 -14.23 5.95
CA LYS A 639 22.44 -13.97 6.13
C LYS A 639 22.98 -13.14 4.98
N VAL A 640 23.64 -12.04 5.31
CA VAL A 640 24.19 -11.08 4.34
C VAL A 640 25.66 -10.75 4.57
N ALA A 641 26.30 -11.42 5.51
CA ALA A 641 27.75 -11.41 5.61
C ALA A 641 28.33 -12.30 4.49
N ASP A 642 29.41 -11.83 3.85
CA ASP A 642 30.22 -12.58 2.87
C ASP A 642 29.50 -12.96 1.55
N LEU A 643 28.41 -12.29 1.20
CA LEU A 643 27.79 -12.45 -0.13
C LEU A 643 28.68 -11.82 -1.23
N PRO A 644 28.73 -12.43 -2.42
CA PRO A 644 29.35 -11.79 -3.58
C PRO A 644 28.66 -10.47 -3.94
N PRO A 645 29.33 -9.56 -4.67
CA PRO A 645 28.74 -8.29 -5.07
C PRO A 645 27.50 -8.50 -5.97
N PRO A 646 26.53 -7.57 -5.93
CA PRO A 646 25.39 -7.57 -6.85
C PRO A 646 25.81 -7.60 -8.31
N LEU A 647 24.98 -8.21 -9.16
CA LEU A 647 25.19 -8.25 -10.61
C LEU A 647 24.82 -6.95 -11.33
N PHE A 648 24.26 -5.96 -10.61
CA PHE A 648 23.80 -4.68 -11.15
C PHE A 648 24.20 -3.52 -10.23
N HIS A 649 24.32 -2.33 -10.79
CA HIS A 649 24.72 -1.12 -10.06
C HIS A 649 23.55 -0.26 -9.57
N ALA A 650 22.38 -0.38 -10.20
CA ALA A 650 21.15 0.27 -9.78
C ALA A 650 19.93 -0.48 -10.29
N ILE A 651 18.79 -0.25 -9.64
CA ILE A 651 17.49 -0.80 -9.99
C ILE A 651 16.41 0.26 -9.69
N THR A 652 15.34 0.27 -10.46
CA THR A 652 14.09 0.99 -10.13
C THR A 652 12.89 0.25 -10.70
N ASP A 653 11.71 0.55 -10.18
CA ASP A 653 10.45 0.03 -10.71
C ASP A 653 10.00 0.78 -11.98
N CYS A 654 9.14 0.14 -12.78
CA CYS A 654 8.37 0.81 -13.82
C CYS A 654 6.94 1.04 -13.34
N GLY A 655 6.69 2.23 -12.79
CA GLY A 655 5.37 2.71 -12.42
C GLY A 655 4.80 3.70 -13.44
N ALA A 656 4.35 4.86 -12.94
CA ALA A 656 3.80 5.95 -13.73
C ALA A 656 4.80 6.47 -14.77
N GLY A 657 4.34 6.68 -16.01
CA GLY A 657 5.21 7.06 -17.14
C GLY A 657 6.13 5.94 -17.66
N GLY A 658 6.10 4.73 -17.07
CA GLY A 658 6.75 3.55 -17.65
C GLY A 658 8.27 3.64 -17.79
N PHE A 659 8.78 3.26 -18.96
CA PHE A 659 10.21 3.35 -19.25
C PHE A 659 10.71 4.80 -19.28
N SER A 660 9.82 5.76 -19.60
CA SER A 660 10.15 7.18 -19.62
C SER A 660 10.62 7.70 -18.28
N SER A 661 9.88 7.41 -17.20
CA SER A 661 10.28 7.82 -15.85
C SER A 661 11.48 6.98 -15.39
N ALA A 662 11.39 5.64 -15.46
CA ALA A 662 12.43 4.76 -14.93
C ALA A 662 13.82 5.02 -15.52
N ILE A 663 13.94 5.07 -16.85
CA ILE A 663 15.22 5.30 -17.53
C ILE A 663 15.61 6.78 -17.47
N GLY A 664 14.63 7.70 -17.56
CA GLY A 664 14.87 9.15 -17.48
C GLY A 664 15.43 9.58 -16.11
N GLU A 665 14.97 8.97 -15.02
CA GLU A 665 15.45 9.24 -13.66
C GLU A 665 16.81 8.60 -13.40
N MET A 666 16.98 7.31 -13.74
CA MET A 666 18.27 6.62 -13.60
C MET A 666 19.36 7.27 -14.46
N GLY A 667 18.99 7.77 -15.64
CA GLY A 667 19.86 8.44 -16.58
C GLY A 667 20.06 9.94 -16.31
N ASN A 668 19.44 10.53 -15.28
CA ASN A 668 19.41 11.99 -15.10
C ASN A 668 20.81 12.62 -15.21
N GLU A 669 21.82 12.09 -14.52
CA GLU A 669 23.20 12.65 -14.54
C GLU A 669 24.07 12.14 -15.70
N LEU A 670 23.63 11.13 -16.46
CA LEU A 670 24.45 10.40 -17.44
C LEU A 670 23.97 10.58 -18.89
N GLY A 671 22.67 10.79 -19.10
CA GLY A 671 22.02 10.48 -20.37
C GLY A 671 21.80 8.98 -20.57
N ALA A 672 21.03 8.63 -21.60
CA ALA A 672 20.73 7.24 -21.95
C ALA A 672 20.44 7.12 -23.44
N GLN A 673 20.92 6.05 -24.07
CA GLN A 673 20.53 5.65 -25.41
C GLN A 673 19.60 4.43 -25.31
N VAL A 674 18.38 4.56 -25.82
CA VAL A 674 17.31 3.57 -25.67
C VAL A 674 16.86 3.02 -27.03
N LEU A 675 16.73 1.71 -27.11
CA LEU A 675 16.27 0.94 -28.27
C LEU A 675 14.86 0.40 -27.99
N LEU A 676 13.84 1.12 -28.41
CA LEU A 676 12.43 0.84 -28.07
C LEU A 676 11.92 -0.45 -28.72
N ASP A 677 12.42 -0.82 -29.90
CA ASP A 677 12.03 -2.06 -30.59
C ASP A 677 12.54 -3.34 -29.92
N GLN A 678 13.40 -3.22 -28.90
CA GLN A 678 13.85 -4.35 -28.08
C GLN A 678 12.91 -4.67 -26.91
N ALA A 679 11.96 -3.78 -26.59
CA ALA A 679 11.01 -4.02 -25.51
C ALA A 679 10.07 -5.19 -25.83
N PRO A 680 9.87 -6.15 -24.90
CA PRO A 680 8.99 -7.28 -25.12
C PRO A 680 7.53 -6.79 -25.11
N LEU A 681 6.73 -7.18 -26.12
CA LEU A 681 5.36 -6.70 -26.30
C LEU A 681 4.32 -7.79 -26.00
N LYS A 682 3.19 -7.42 -25.38
CA LYS A 682 2.04 -8.31 -25.17
C LYS A 682 1.39 -8.73 -26.50
N TYR A 683 1.31 -7.79 -27.44
CA TYR A 683 0.78 -7.98 -28.78
C TYR A 683 1.48 -7.03 -29.76
N ALA A 684 1.47 -7.39 -31.04
CA ALA A 684 1.96 -6.51 -32.10
C ALA A 684 1.07 -5.27 -32.23
N GLY A 685 1.65 -4.17 -32.72
CA GLY A 685 0.90 -2.96 -33.09
C GLY A 685 1.04 -1.76 -32.16
N LEU A 686 1.90 -1.82 -31.14
CA LEU A 686 2.21 -0.63 -30.33
C LEU A 686 3.10 0.34 -31.13
N SER A 687 2.82 1.65 -31.01
CA SER A 687 3.73 2.68 -31.50
C SER A 687 4.96 2.82 -30.60
N TYR A 688 6.02 3.49 -31.07
CA TYR A 688 7.21 3.74 -30.27
C TYR A 688 6.89 4.59 -29.03
N THR A 689 5.97 5.55 -29.14
CA THR A 689 5.46 6.35 -28.03
C THR A 689 4.72 5.48 -27.01
N GLU A 690 3.80 4.62 -27.47
CA GLU A 690 3.05 3.69 -26.60
C GLU A 690 3.99 2.73 -25.84
N ILE A 691 5.05 2.24 -26.47
CA ILE A 691 6.06 1.38 -25.81
C ILE A 691 6.76 2.15 -24.69
N TRP A 692 7.14 3.39 -24.95
CA TRP A 692 7.93 4.22 -24.04
C TRP A 692 7.17 4.62 -22.77
N ILE A 693 5.92 5.06 -22.93
CA ILE A 693 5.09 5.56 -21.81
C ILE A 693 4.14 4.52 -21.22
N SER A 694 4.13 3.30 -21.74
CA SER A 694 3.30 2.20 -21.21
C SER A 694 3.54 2.03 -19.71
N GLU A 695 2.47 1.96 -18.93
CA GLU A 695 2.50 1.71 -17.49
C GLU A 695 2.18 0.24 -17.18
N ALA A 696 2.47 -0.68 -18.13
CA ALA A 696 2.31 -2.11 -17.90
C ALA A 696 3.02 -2.57 -16.62
N GLN A 697 2.36 -3.44 -15.85
CA GLN A 697 2.79 -3.86 -14.52
C GLN A 697 3.93 -4.90 -14.54
N GLU A 698 4.43 -5.20 -13.33
CA GLU A 698 5.44 -6.23 -13.06
C GLU A 698 6.77 -6.04 -13.80
N ARG A 699 7.16 -4.79 -14.07
CA ARG A 699 8.40 -4.43 -14.75
C ARG A 699 9.38 -3.70 -13.83
N MET A 700 10.65 -4.03 -13.97
CA MET A 700 11.78 -3.39 -13.29
C MET A 700 12.87 -3.04 -14.32
N VAL A 701 13.60 -1.94 -14.10
CA VAL A 701 14.78 -1.56 -14.91
C VAL A 701 16.04 -1.64 -14.06
N LEU A 702 17.06 -2.31 -14.58
CA LEU A 702 18.36 -2.47 -13.95
C LEU A 702 19.45 -1.81 -14.80
N ALA A 703 20.44 -1.22 -14.13
CA ALA A 703 21.72 -0.81 -14.73
C ALA A 703 22.74 -1.93 -14.50
N VAL A 704 23.07 -2.68 -15.56
CA VAL A 704 23.84 -3.94 -15.46
C VAL A 704 25.18 -3.81 -16.21
N PRO A 705 26.33 -4.05 -15.56
CA PRO A 705 27.61 -4.16 -16.26
C PRO A 705 27.58 -5.22 -17.36
N GLU A 706 28.17 -4.93 -18.52
CA GLU A 706 28.13 -5.82 -19.68
C GLU A 706 28.67 -7.23 -19.36
N GLU A 707 29.71 -7.32 -18.53
CA GLU A 707 30.31 -8.57 -18.08
C GLU A 707 29.37 -9.46 -17.25
N ASN A 708 28.30 -8.89 -16.67
CA ASN A 708 27.35 -9.60 -15.81
C ASN A 708 26.10 -10.09 -16.56
N LEU A 709 25.92 -9.73 -17.84
CA LEU A 709 24.72 -10.07 -18.61
C LEU A 709 24.49 -11.59 -18.73
N GLU A 710 25.55 -12.38 -18.95
CA GLU A 710 25.42 -13.83 -19.06
C GLU A 710 24.96 -14.45 -17.73
N ALA A 711 25.51 -13.98 -16.61
CA ALA A 711 25.14 -14.46 -15.29
C ALA A 711 23.69 -14.09 -14.94
N LEU A 712 23.27 -12.86 -15.23
CA LEU A 712 21.89 -12.43 -15.03
C LEU A 712 20.92 -13.21 -15.93
N GLY A 713 21.26 -13.39 -17.21
CA GLY A 713 20.45 -14.15 -18.16
C GLY A 713 20.25 -15.60 -17.73
N ALA A 714 21.28 -16.25 -17.17
CA ALA A 714 21.16 -17.60 -16.63
C ALA A 714 20.21 -17.68 -15.41
N ILE A 715 20.19 -16.64 -14.57
CA ILE A 715 19.23 -16.54 -13.46
C ILE A 715 17.81 -16.35 -14.00
N CYS A 716 17.60 -15.42 -14.93
CA CYS A 716 16.30 -15.16 -15.55
C CYS A 716 15.72 -16.43 -16.20
N GLN A 717 16.54 -17.16 -16.95
CA GLN A 717 16.12 -18.43 -17.56
C GLN A 717 15.71 -19.49 -16.53
N ALA A 718 16.42 -19.57 -15.40
CA ALA A 718 16.12 -20.55 -14.35
C ALA A 718 14.79 -20.24 -13.64
N GLU A 719 14.47 -18.97 -13.43
CA GLU A 719 13.22 -18.52 -12.80
C GLU A 719 12.07 -18.30 -13.83
N GLY A 720 12.37 -18.45 -15.12
CA GLY A 720 11.41 -18.28 -16.22
C GLY A 720 11.05 -16.84 -16.56
N VAL A 721 11.84 -15.85 -16.10
CA VAL A 721 11.62 -14.41 -16.30
C VAL A 721 12.20 -13.94 -17.62
N GLU A 722 11.45 -13.12 -18.35
CA GLU A 722 11.90 -12.49 -19.59
C GLU A 722 12.82 -11.30 -19.28
N MET A 723 13.90 -11.17 -20.05
CA MET A 723 14.89 -10.10 -19.93
C MET A 723 15.10 -9.47 -21.30
N ALA A 724 15.12 -8.13 -21.35
CA ALA A 724 15.39 -7.37 -22.56
C ALA A 724 16.50 -6.33 -22.32
N ASP A 725 17.42 -6.23 -23.27
CA ASP A 725 18.45 -5.19 -23.30
C ASP A 725 17.96 -4.01 -24.16
N LEU A 726 17.63 -2.91 -23.48
CA LEU A 726 17.05 -1.72 -24.08
C LEU A 726 18.10 -0.67 -24.45
N GLY A 727 19.40 -0.93 -24.29
CA GLY A 727 20.44 0.03 -24.65
C GLY A 727 21.46 0.27 -23.55
N VAL A 728 21.91 1.51 -23.39
CA VAL A 728 23.07 1.84 -22.54
C VAL A 728 22.92 3.19 -21.84
N PHE A 729 23.34 3.25 -20.58
CA PHE A 729 23.46 4.50 -19.82
C PHE A 729 24.77 5.23 -20.17
N GLY A 730 24.69 6.57 -20.22
CA GLY A 730 25.81 7.42 -20.58
C GLY A 730 25.79 7.84 -22.06
N THR A 731 25.59 9.14 -22.30
CA THR A 731 25.73 9.78 -23.61
C THR A 731 26.72 10.95 -23.52
N GLU A 732 27.30 11.36 -24.64
CA GLU A 732 28.35 12.40 -24.65
C GLU A 732 27.87 13.74 -24.06
N ASN A 733 26.61 14.10 -24.32
CA ASN A 733 26.03 15.39 -23.94
C ASN A 733 24.99 15.30 -22.81
N ARG A 734 24.93 14.17 -22.07
CA ARG A 734 23.90 13.96 -21.02
C ARG A 734 22.47 14.11 -21.59
N GLU A 735 22.25 13.50 -22.75
CA GLU A 735 20.99 13.48 -23.49
C GLU A 735 20.29 12.11 -23.35
N LEU A 736 18.96 12.13 -23.40
CA LEU A 736 18.10 10.98 -23.63
C LEU A 736 17.92 10.83 -25.15
N GLU A 737 18.49 9.78 -25.74
CA GLU A 737 18.38 9.45 -27.16
C GLU A 737 17.48 8.22 -27.34
N LEU A 738 16.38 8.36 -28.09
CA LEU A 738 15.38 7.32 -28.29
C LEU A 738 15.40 6.84 -29.74
N TYR A 739 15.57 5.53 -29.93
CA TYR A 739 15.61 4.88 -31.24
C TYR A 739 14.51 3.83 -31.36
N PHE A 740 13.92 3.74 -32.56
CA PHE A 740 13.00 2.66 -32.93
C PHE A 740 13.31 2.19 -34.34
N GLN A 741 13.55 0.89 -34.52
CA GLN A 741 13.92 0.30 -35.81
C GLN A 741 15.14 0.98 -36.46
N GLY A 742 16.09 1.42 -35.63
CA GLY A 742 17.31 2.11 -36.05
C GLY A 742 17.13 3.57 -36.49
N GLN A 743 15.92 4.15 -36.38
CA GLN A 743 15.68 5.57 -36.59
C GLN A 743 15.59 6.31 -35.25
N GLU A 744 16.18 7.50 -35.17
CA GLU A 744 16.01 8.38 -34.00
C GLU A 744 14.58 8.94 -34.00
N VAL A 745 13.85 8.69 -32.91
CA VAL A 745 12.47 9.15 -32.74
C VAL A 745 12.34 10.27 -31.71
N GLY A 746 13.37 10.50 -30.89
CA GLY A 746 13.39 11.62 -29.94
C GLY A 746 14.78 11.84 -29.31
N ARG A 747 15.09 13.08 -28.96
CA ARG A 747 16.33 13.50 -28.30
C ARG A 747 16.08 14.68 -27.35
N LEU A 748 16.27 14.46 -26.04
CA LEU A 748 16.06 15.49 -25.01
C LEU A 748 17.29 15.68 -24.12
N ALA A 749 17.63 16.93 -23.81
CA ALA A 749 18.62 17.22 -22.78
C ALA A 749 18.06 16.84 -21.40
N MET A 750 18.79 16.02 -20.63
CA MET A 750 18.34 15.62 -19.28
C MET A 750 18.21 16.82 -18.33
N GLU A 751 19.05 17.84 -18.50
CA GLU A 751 18.96 19.09 -17.72
C GLU A 751 17.60 19.78 -17.94
N PHE A 752 17.13 19.91 -19.19
CA PHE A 752 15.82 20.50 -19.45
C PHE A 752 14.70 19.61 -18.91
N LEU A 753 14.80 18.29 -19.10
CA LEU A 753 13.79 17.34 -18.65
C LEU A 753 13.57 17.41 -17.12
N HIS A 754 14.63 17.56 -16.33
CA HIS A 754 14.54 17.54 -14.86
C HIS A 754 14.49 18.93 -14.20
N ASP A 755 15.11 19.95 -14.81
CA ASP A 755 15.26 21.30 -14.21
C ASP A 755 14.50 22.39 -15.00
N GLY A 756 13.87 22.06 -16.13
CA GLY A 756 13.17 23.01 -17.00
C GLY A 756 11.75 23.40 -16.56
N LEU A 757 11.18 22.71 -15.57
CA LEU A 757 9.80 22.92 -15.11
C LEU A 757 9.62 24.28 -14.41
N PRO A 758 8.73 25.17 -14.90
CA PRO A 758 8.38 26.40 -14.19
C PRO A 758 7.50 26.13 -12.97
N MET A 759 8.04 26.28 -11.76
CA MET A 759 7.29 26.05 -10.51
C MET A 759 6.29 27.19 -10.21
N PRO A 760 5.00 26.88 -9.99
CA PRO A 760 3.98 27.89 -9.71
C PRO A 760 4.11 28.47 -8.29
N THR A 761 3.53 29.67 -8.10
CA THR A 761 3.25 30.23 -6.77
C THR A 761 1.77 30.09 -6.46
N ARG A 762 1.43 29.38 -5.39
CA ARG A 762 0.04 29.12 -4.97
C ARG A 762 -0.40 30.08 -3.87
N GLN A 763 -1.67 30.47 -3.90
CA GLN A 763 -2.31 31.24 -2.84
C GLN A 763 -3.02 30.28 -1.89
N ALA A 764 -2.84 30.48 -0.59
CA ALA A 764 -3.45 29.66 0.44
C ALA A 764 -4.13 30.56 1.47
N THR A 765 -5.34 30.22 1.89
CA THR A 765 -6.07 30.97 2.93
C THR A 765 -6.81 30.00 3.81
N TRP A 766 -6.64 30.11 5.13
CA TRP A 766 -7.43 29.33 6.07
C TRP A 766 -8.19 30.25 7.00
N LEU A 767 -9.50 30.05 7.08
CA LEU A 767 -10.36 30.66 8.07
C LEU A 767 -11.22 29.54 8.64
N PRO A 768 -11.18 29.31 9.97
CA PRO A 768 -12.07 28.34 10.58
C PRO A 768 -13.52 28.67 10.24
N GLU A 769 -14.22 27.72 9.64
CA GLU A 769 -15.64 27.90 9.34
C GLU A 769 -16.45 27.83 10.65
N PRO A 770 -17.47 28.69 10.83
CA PRO A 770 -18.38 28.54 11.95
C PRO A 770 -19.14 27.23 11.83
N VAL A 771 -18.93 26.31 12.77
CA VAL A 771 -19.72 25.08 12.86
C VAL A 771 -21.17 25.45 13.07
N LYS A 772 -22.05 24.94 12.21
CA LYS A 772 -23.49 25.08 12.42
C LYS A 772 -23.89 24.22 13.61
N ALA A 773 -24.27 24.86 14.71
CA ALA A 773 -24.74 24.15 15.89
C ALA A 773 -25.90 23.21 15.51
N PRO A 774 -25.83 21.92 15.86
CA PRO A 774 -26.94 21.00 15.63
C PRO A 774 -28.18 21.45 16.43
N PRO A 775 -29.39 21.09 15.99
CA PRO A 775 -30.60 21.38 16.75
C PRO A 775 -30.52 20.72 18.14
N PRO A 776 -30.95 21.40 19.22
CA PRO A 776 -30.94 20.83 20.56
C PRO A 776 -31.71 19.50 20.64
N ASN A 777 -31.08 18.51 21.27
CA ASN A 777 -31.66 17.20 21.55
C ASN A 777 -31.58 16.91 23.06
N ASP A 778 -32.63 17.22 23.80
CA ASP A 778 -32.66 17.02 25.26
C ASP A 778 -32.98 15.57 25.67
N LYS A 779 -32.92 14.61 24.74
CA LYS A 779 -33.11 13.17 24.99
C LYS A 779 -31.85 12.39 24.60
N PRO A 780 -30.77 12.48 25.38
CA PRO A 780 -29.57 11.70 25.11
C PRO A 780 -29.86 10.19 25.24
N PRO A 781 -29.14 9.34 24.48
CA PRO A 781 -29.20 7.89 24.68
C PRO A 781 -28.64 7.50 26.06
N SER A 782 -28.99 6.31 26.55
CA SER A 782 -28.26 5.73 27.68
C SER A 782 -26.82 5.40 27.26
N VAL A 783 -25.89 5.32 28.22
CA VAL A 783 -24.50 4.91 27.93
C VAL A 783 -24.47 3.52 27.28
N SER A 784 -25.35 2.60 27.68
CA SER A 784 -25.46 1.27 27.05
C SER A 784 -25.89 1.36 25.58
N ASP A 785 -26.92 2.16 25.27
CA ASP A 785 -27.41 2.28 23.89
C ASP A 785 -26.40 3.01 23.00
N ALA A 786 -25.73 4.04 23.54
CA ALA A 786 -24.65 4.73 22.85
C ALA A 786 -23.46 3.80 22.55
N LEU A 787 -23.06 2.98 23.53
CA LEU A 787 -22.00 1.98 23.35
C LEU A 787 -22.35 0.99 22.22
N LYS A 788 -23.57 0.45 22.21
CA LYS A 788 -24.01 -0.48 21.15
C LYS A 788 -24.05 0.20 19.78
N ALA A 789 -24.50 1.44 19.70
CA ALA A 789 -24.51 2.21 18.46
C ALA A 789 -23.09 2.50 17.94
N LEU A 790 -22.16 2.83 18.82
CA LEU A 790 -20.75 3.02 18.49
C LEU A 790 -20.09 1.72 18.02
N LEU A 791 -20.28 0.61 18.73
CA LEU A 791 -19.76 -0.70 18.31
C LEU A 791 -20.34 -1.16 16.96
N ALA A 792 -21.57 -0.74 16.63
CA ALA A 792 -22.20 -1.00 15.35
C ALA A 792 -21.75 -0.04 14.24
N HIS A 793 -21.10 1.07 14.55
CA HIS A 793 -20.61 2.03 13.56
C HIS A 793 -19.51 1.37 12.71
N PRO A 794 -19.58 1.39 11.37
CA PRO A 794 -18.68 0.59 10.52
C PRO A 794 -17.19 0.92 10.68
N THR A 795 -16.82 2.16 11.08
CA THR A 795 -15.42 2.49 11.43
C THR A 795 -14.94 1.76 12.70
N ILE A 796 -15.79 1.59 13.71
CA ILE A 796 -15.44 0.95 14.99
C ILE A 796 -15.68 -0.56 14.95
N ALA A 797 -16.72 -1.00 14.23
CA ALA A 797 -17.09 -2.40 14.09
C ALA A 797 -15.93 -3.28 13.61
N SER A 798 -16.01 -4.57 13.93
CA SER A 798 -14.97 -5.53 13.62
C SER A 798 -14.63 -5.60 12.13
N LYS A 799 -13.35 -5.55 11.81
CA LYS A 799 -12.84 -5.76 10.43
C LYS A 799 -12.51 -7.23 10.13
N HIS A 800 -12.99 -8.18 10.94
CA HIS A 800 -12.56 -9.58 10.85
C HIS A 800 -12.81 -10.22 9.49
N TRP A 801 -13.89 -9.85 8.79
CA TRP A 801 -14.21 -10.36 7.47
C TRP A 801 -13.14 -9.99 6.43
N ILE A 802 -12.57 -8.80 6.54
CA ILE A 802 -11.46 -8.33 5.70
C ILE A 802 -10.20 -9.08 6.07
N VAL A 803 -9.79 -8.96 7.34
CA VAL A 803 -8.51 -9.47 7.83
C VAL A 803 -8.36 -10.97 7.57
N ARG A 804 -9.42 -11.78 7.75
CA ARG A 804 -9.35 -13.24 7.57
C ARG A 804 -9.14 -13.71 6.13
N GLN A 805 -9.26 -12.81 5.16
CA GLN A 805 -9.02 -13.15 3.77
C GLN A 805 -7.53 -13.08 3.41
N TYR A 806 -6.75 -12.31 4.16
CA TYR A 806 -5.31 -12.15 3.93
C TYR A 806 -4.49 -13.24 4.62
N ASP A 807 -3.36 -13.57 4.01
CA ASP A 807 -2.32 -14.35 4.68
C ASP A 807 -1.60 -13.48 5.74
N HIS A 808 -1.39 -14.04 6.93
CA HIS A 808 -0.69 -13.40 8.06
C HIS A 808 0.50 -14.22 8.57
N GLU A 809 0.83 -15.33 7.92
CA GLU A 809 1.73 -16.35 8.44
C GLU A 809 2.84 -16.76 7.47
N VAL A 810 2.68 -16.50 6.18
CA VAL A 810 3.71 -16.74 5.17
C VAL A 810 5.02 -16.07 5.59
N GLN A 811 6.14 -16.75 5.34
CA GLN A 811 7.48 -16.44 5.85
C GLN A 811 7.71 -16.72 7.35
N GLY A 812 6.67 -16.95 8.15
CA GLY A 812 6.78 -17.42 9.54
C GLY A 812 7.40 -16.41 10.52
N ASN A 813 7.28 -15.12 10.22
CA ASN A 813 7.96 -14.03 10.94
C ASN A 813 7.01 -13.09 11.69
N VAL A 814 5.70 -13.35 11.74
CA VAL A 814 4.72 -12.51 12.46
C VAL A 814 4.54 -13.01 13.89
N ALA A 815 4.95 -12.20 14.87
CA ALA A 815 4.87 -12.51 16.30
C ALA A 815 3.53 -12.08 16.93
N ILE A 816 3.03 -10.89 16.58
CA ILE A 816 1.68 -10.41 16.92
C ILE A 816 0.93 -10.20 15.62
N LYS A 817 -0.25 -10.82 15.50
CA LYS A 817 -1.12 -10.75 14.32
C LYS A 817 -2.16 -9.62 14.48
N PRO A 818 -2.83 -9.20 13.38
CA PRO A 818 -3.84 -8.15 13.46
C PRO A 818 -5.04 -8.50 14.34
N LEU A 819 -5.34 -9.79 14.52
CA LEU A 819 -6.38 -10.26 15.41
C LEU A 819 -5.77 -11.09 16.54
N VAL A 820 -6.03 -10.67 17.78
CA VAL A 820 -5.39 -11.18 18.99
C VAL A 820 -6.43 -11.83 19.93
N GLY A 821 -5.96 -12.29 21.10
CA GLY A 821 -6.73 -13.14 22.00
C GLY A 821 -6.70 -14.61 21.58
N VAL A 822 -7.13 -15.50 22.48
CA VAL A 822 -6.95 -16.95 22.34
C VAL A 822 -7.64 -17.51 21.10
N ALA A 823 -8.78 -16.93 20.70
CA ALA A 823 -9.52 -17.30 19.51
C ALA A 823 -9.30 -16.33 18.32
N GLY A 824 -8.35 -15.38 18.42
CA GLY A 824 -8.07 -14.38 17.39
C GLY A 824 -9.30 -13.52 17.08
N GLN A 825 -9.97 -13.03 18.12
CA GLN A 825 -11.30 -12.42 18.02
C GLN A 825 -11.29 -10.90 18.15
N GLY A 826 -10.32 -10.34 18.89
CA GLY A 826 -10.21 -8.90 19.13
C GLY A 826 -9.22 -8.22 18.19
N PRO A 827 -9.32 -6.90 18.01
CA PRO A 827 -8.36 -6.13 17.24
C PRO A 827 -7.02 -6.08 17.98
N GLY A 828 -5.91 -6.09 17.25
CA GLY A 828 -4.62 -5.68 17.78
C GLY A 828 -4.34 -4.23 17.41
N ASP A 829 -3.75 -3.44 18.32
CA ASP A 829 -3.37 -2.04 18.05
C ASP A 829 -2.32 -1.95 16.93
N ALA A 830 -1.43 -2.94 16.86
CA ALA A 830 -0.34 -3.02 15.90
C ALA A 830 0.08 -4.48 15.70
N THR A 831 0.78 -4.75 14.59
CA THR A 831 1.43 -6.06 14.35
C THR A 831 2.90 -5.97 14.66
N VAL A 832 3.47 -7.05 15.21
CA VAL A 832 4.91 -7.19 15.44
C VAL A 832 5.46 -8.31 14.57
N LEU A 833 6.50 -8.01 13.79
CA LEU A 833 7.29 -8.98 13.03
C LEU A 833 8.66 -9.21 13.68
N GLU A 834 9.24 -10.38 13.48
CA GLU A 834 10.65 -10.73 13.72
C GLU A 834 11.35 -10.88 12.36
N PRO A 835 11.85 -9.80 11.74
CA PRO A 835 12.38 -9.84 10.36
C PRO A 835 13.54 -10.81 10.17
N ILE A 836 14.34 -11.00 11.22
CA ILE A 836 15.48 -11.91 11.25
C ILE A 836 15.15 -13.03 12.25
N ALA A 837 14.82 -14.20 11.72
CA ALA A 837 14.39 -15.35 12.52
C ALA A 837 15.38 -15.70 13.63
N GLY A 838 14.87 -15.82 14.86
CA GLY A 838 15.66 -16.18 16.05
C GLY A 838 16.50 -15.04 16.63
N SER A 839 16.40 -13.82 16.10
CA SER A 839 17.10 -12.65 16.66
C SER A 839 16.48 -12.16 17.97
N GLY A 840 15.20 -12.46 18.20
CA GLY A 840 14.39 -11.93 19.30
C GLY A 840 14.05 -10.44 19.16
N LYS A 841 14.55 -9.74 18.15
CA LYS A 841 14.26 -8.33 17.85
C LYS A 841 13.15 -8.24 16.82
N GLY A 842 12.27 -7.26 16.98
CA GLY A 842 11.16 -7.08 16.06
C GLY A 842 11.03 -5.69 15.49
N ILE A 843 10.07 -5.56 14.59
CA ILE A 843 9.51 -4.30 14.12
C ILE A 843 8.00 -4.32 14.35
N ALA A 844 7.44 -3.21 14.80
CA ALA A 844 6.01 -3.00 14.91
C ALA A 844 5.52 -2.13 13.75
N LEU A 845 4.33 -2.42 13.22
CA LEU A 845 3.65 -1.66 12.18
C LEU A 845 2.27 -1.26 12.68
N ALA A 846 1.96 0.03 12.56
CA ALA A 846 0.66 0.60 12.92
C ALA A 846 0.30 1.78 12.02
N SER A 847 -0.94 2.24 12.10
CA SER A 847 -1.44 3.43 11.44
C SER A 847 -2.16 4.36 12.41
N GLY A 848 -2.27 5.63 12.04
CA GLY A 848 -3.19 6.60 12.63
C GLY A 848 -3.94 7.37 11.55
N LEU A 849 -5.25 7.54 11.72
CA LEU A 849 -6.15 8.11 10.72
C LEU A 849 -7.31 8.86 11.40
N GLN A 850 -7.12 10.16 11.64
CA GLN A 850 -8.02 10.97 12.47
C GLN A 850 -8.86 11.97 11.63
N THR A 851 -9.34 11.57 10.45
CA THR A 851 -10.07 12.44 9.51
C THR A 851 -11.15 13.33 10.15
N PRO A 852 -12.01 12.86 11.08
CA PRO A 852 -13.02 13.73 11.70
C PRO A 852 -12.44 14.97 12.39
N PHE A 853 -11.24 14.86 12.96
CA PHE A 853 -10.55 15.98 13.64
C PHE A 853 -10.07 17.06 12.66
N GLY A 854 -10.03 16.78 11.36
CA GLY A 854 -9.69 17.73 10.30
C GLY A 854 -10.90 18.34 9.60
N ASP A 855 -12.10 17.80 9.85
CA ASP A 855 -13.31 18.19 9.14
C ASP A 855 -13.89 19.50 9.70
N THR A 856 -13.83 20.56 8.91
CA THR A 856 -14.36 21.88 9.29
C THR A 856 -15.86 21.86 9.57
N THR A 857 -16.61 20.95 8.95
CA THR A 857 -18.05 20.78 9.18
C THR A 857 -18.36 20.22 10.57
N LEU A 858 -17.37 19.58 11.21
CA LEU A 858 -17.41 19.06 12.58
C LEU A 858 -16.65 19.95 13.58
N GLY A 859 -16.12 21.10 13.13
CA GLY A 859 -15.28 21.99 13.95
C GLY A 859 -13.82 21.60 14.03
N GLY A 860 -13.39 20.66 13.20
CA GLY A 860 -12.02 20.20 13.08
C GLY A 860 -11.07 21.22 12.45
N ASP A 861 -9.78 20.91 12.60
CA ASP A 861 -8.65 21.66 12.05
C ASP A 861 -7.64 20.65 11.50
N PRO A 862 -7.25 20.72 10.22
CA PRO A 862 -6.23 19.85 9.63
C PRO A 862 -4.92 19.80 10.43
N TYR A 863 -4.54 20.89 11.12
CA TYR A 863 -3.38 20.86 12.03
C TYR A 863 -3.60 19.87 13.18
N GLN A 864 -4.77 19.90 13.84
CA GLN A 864 -5.09 18.97 14.93
C GLN A 864 -5.28 17.53 14.43
N MET A 865 -5.88 17.35 13.25
CA MET A 865 -5.98 16.04 12.58
C MET A 865 -4.62 15.36 12.48
N VAL A 866 -3.60 16.07 12.01
CA VAL A 866 -2.26 15.50 11.85
C VAL A 866 -1.64 15.16 13.20
N LEU A 867 -1.74 16.06 14.18
CA LEU A 867 -1.21 15.77 15.51
C LEU A 867 -1.88 14.55 16.13
N ALA A 868 -3.19 14.41 15.96
CA ALA A 868 -3.98 13.29 16.47
C ALA A 868 -3.59 11.98 15.79
N ALA A 869 -3.40 11.99 14.46
CA ALA A 869 -2.97 10.83 13.70
C ALA A 869 -1.54 10.36 14.08
N ILE A 870 -0.61 11.29 14.32
CA ILE A 870 0.74 10.96 14.81
C ILE A 870 0.66 10.38 16.23
N ASP A 871 -0.12 11.00 17.13
CA ASP A 871 -0.33 10.51 18.51
C ASP A 871 -0.89 9.09 18.49
N GLU A 872 -1.99 8.84 17.77
CA GLU A 872 -2.61 7.52 17.62
C GLU A 872 -1.64 6.47 17.08
N CYS A 873 -0.94 6.77 15.99
CA CYS A 873 0.05 5.86 15.40
C CYS A 873 1.13 5.46 16.43
N VAL A 874 1.66 6.43 17.20
CA VAL A 874 2.65 6.17 18.25
C VAL A 874 2.05 5.36 19.40
N ARG A 875 0.82 5.66 19.83
CA ARG A 875 0.14 4.93 20.90
C ARG A 875 -0.02 3.46 20.52
N ASN A 876 -0.49 3.19 19.31
CA ASN A 876 -0.67 1.84 18.78
C ASN A 876 0.63 1.02 18.78
N LEU A 877 1.74 1.62 18.33
CA LEU A 877 3.06 0.99 18.36
C LEU A 877 3.53 0.71 19.79
N VAL A 878 3.31 1.64 20.73
CA VAL A 878 3.70 1.48 22.13
C VAL A 878 2.88 0.39 22.83
N CYS A 879 1.58 0.25 22.52
CA CYS A 879 0.72 -0.79 23.09
C CYS A 879 1.27 -2.21 22.88
N VAL A 880 2.01 -2.45 21.79
CA VAL A 880 2.64 -3.76 21.52
C VAL A 880 4.10 -3.87 21.98
N GLY A 881 4.61 -2.86 22.69
CA GLY A 881 5.95 -2.84 23.28
C GLY A 881 7.04 -2.28 22.36
N ALA A 882 6.68 -1.49 21.35
CA ALA A 882 7.68 -0.78 20.53
C ALA A 882 8.39 0.31 21.33
N ASN A 883 9.61 0.65 20.91
CA ASN A 883 10.38 1.72 21.50
C ASN A 883 9.98 3.08 20.88
N PRO A 884 9.37 4.01 21.63
CA PRO A 884 8.91 5.30 21.09
C PRO A 884 10.04 6.22 20.62
N ASN A 885 11.30 5.94 20.95
CA ASN A 885 12.46 6.70 20.44
C ASN A 885 13.04 6.11 19.14
N ARG A 886 12.43 5.06 18.60
CA ARG A 886 12.84 4.34 17.38
C ARG A 886 11.63 4.14 16.45
N VAL A 887 10.77 5.15 16.37
CA VAL A 887 9.58 5.19 15.52
C VAL A 887 9.90 6.10 14.32
N ALA A 888 9.76 5.58 13.11
CA ALA A 888 9.72 6.36 11.88
C ALA A 888 8.29 6.36 11.34
N ILE A 889 7.91 7.43 10.65
CA ILE A 889 6.55 7.61 10.13
C ILE A 889 6.57 7.94 8.63
N LEU A 890 5.41 7.78 8.00
CA LEU A 890 5.12 8.19 6.64
C LEU A 890 3.90 9.10 6.60
N ASP A 891 3.89 10.03 5.66
CA ASP A 891 2.80 10.95 5.36
C ASP A 891 2.12 10.61 4.04
N ASN A 892 0.84 10.23 4.07
CA ASN A 892 0.06 9.92 2.88
C ASN A 892 -1.15 10.88 2.76
N PHE A 893 -0.95 12.01 2.09
CA PHE A 893 -1.96 13.05 1.91
C PHE A 893 -2.99 12.68 0.84
N CYS A 894 -4.27 12.75 1.17
CA CYS A 894 -5.37 12.66 0.21
C CYS A 894 -6.23 13.92 0.30
N TRP A 895 -6.18 14.74 -0.74
CA TRP A 895 -6.79 16.08 -0.74
C TRP A 895 -7.70 16.31 -1.96
N PRO A 896 -8.78 17.11 -1.82
CA PRO A 896 -9.49 17.71 -2.96
C PRO A 896 -8.59 18.66 -3.76
N SER A 897 -9.14 19.28 -4.82
CA SER A 897 -8.37 20.23 -5.63
C SER A 897 -7.79 21.38 -4.80
N CYS A 898 -6.47 21.55 -4.90
CA CYS A 898 -5.70 22.61 -4.24
C CYS A 898 -5.61 23.91 -5.05
N ASP A 899 -6.39 24.04 -6.12
CA ASP A 899 -6.56 25.30 -6.83
C ASP A 899 -7.46 26.27 -6.04
N LYS A 900 -8.32 25.73 -5.17
CA LYS A 900 -9.05 26.52 -4.18
C LYS A 900 -8.10 26.96 -3.05
N PRO A 901 -7.95 28.28 -2.79
CA PRO A 901 -7.08 28.75 -1.72
C PRO A 901 -7.42 28.18 -0.33
N HIS A 902 -8.67 27.83 -0.08
CA HIS A 902 -9.10 27.17 1.16
C HIS A 902 -8.50 25.77 1.33
N ASN A 903 -8.61 24.92 0.29
CA ASN A 903 -8.05 23.58 0.31
C ASN A 903 -6.52 23.60 0.38
N MET A 904 -5.88 24.54 -0.33
CA MET A 904 -4.45 24.79 -0.19
C MET A 904 -4.08 25.25 1.22
N GLY A 905 -4.90 26.10 1.85
CA GLY A 905 -4.74 26.52 3.25
C GLY A 905 -4.83 25.36 4.23
N ALA A 906 -5.77 24.44 4.00
CA ALA A 906 -5.93 23.21 4.76
C ALA A 906 -4.66 22.33 4.67
N LEU A 907 -4.12 22.18 3.45
CA LEU A 907 -2.91 21.40 3.20
C LEU A 907 -1.69 22.00 3.92
N VAL A 908 -1.55 23.33 3.89
CA VAL A 908 -0.51 24.03 4.65
C VAL A 908 -0.64 23.73 6.14
N ARG A 909 -1.85 23.80 6.71
CA ARG A 909 -2.05 23.48 8.14
C ARG A 909 -1.70 22.05 8.49
N ALA A 910 -2.03 21.10 7.63
CA ALA A 910 -1.63 19.70 7.81
C ALA A 910 -0.11 19.53 7.78
N CYS A 911 0.58 20.18 6.83
CA CYS A 911 2.04 20.16 6.74
C CYS A 911 2.73 20.78 7.98
N GLU A 912 2.20 21.89 8.51
CA GLU A 912 2.69 22.47 9.77
C GLU A 912 2.47 21.53 10.96
N GLY A 913 1.35 20.79 10.97
CA GLY A 913 1.06 19.74 11.94
C GLY A 913 2.07 18.60 11.86
N CYS A 914 2.45 18.18 10.64
CA CYS A 914 3.49 17.18 10.43
C CYS A 914 4.81 17.65 11.06
N TYR A 915 5.19 18.91 10.83
CA TYR A 915 6.42 19.46 11.40
C TYR A 915 6.41 19.44 12.94
N ASP A 916 5.37 20.02 13.57
CA ASP A 916 5.32 20.14 15.03
C ASP A 916 5.17 18.76 15.71
N GLY A 917 4.33 17.89 15.14
CA GLY A 917 4.10 16.54 15.64
C GLY A 917 5.37 15.67 15.57
N ALA A 918 6.03 15.62 14.41
CA ALA A 918 7.27 14.85 14.24
C ALA A 918 8.38 15.34 15.17
N LYS A 919 8.53 16.66 15.34
CA LYS A 919 9.52 17.25 16.27
C LYS A 919 9.20 16.91 17.72
N ALA A 920 7.93 16.96 18.14
CA ALA A 920 7.51 16.65 19.50
C ALA A 920 7.73 15.18 19.87
N TYR A 921 7.32 14.26 18.99
CA TYR A 921 7.45 12.82 19.18
C TYR A 921 8.85 12.28 18.87
N LYS A 922 9.67 13.06 18.16
CA LYS A 922 10.99 12.67 17.62
C LYS A 922 10.90 11.52 16.62
N THR A 923 9.92 11.61 15.73
CA THR A 923 9.59 10.58 14.74
C THR A 923 9.83 11.13 13.34
N PRO A 924 10.97 10.81 12.69
CA PRO A 924 11.25 11.31 11.35
C PRO A 924 10.26 10.73 10.33
N PHE A 925 9.87 11.56 9.37
CA PHE A 925 9.28 11.10 8.11
C PHE A 925 10.36 10.50 7.22
N VAL A 926 10.20 9.25 6.82
CA VAL A 926 11.20 8.52 6.02
C VAL A 926 10.77 8.33 4.57
N SER A 927 9.46 8.34 4.33
CA SER A 927 8.81 8.22 3.02
C SER A 927 7.42 8.86 3.12
N GLY A 928 6.77 9.10 1.99
CA GLY A 928 5.41 9.60 1.93
C GLY A 928 4.84 9.53 0.51
N LYS A 929 3.61 10.03 0.35
CA LYS A 929 2.93 10.23 -0.93
C LYS A 929 1.85 11.31 -0.78
N ASP A 930 1.54 11.99 -1.86
CA ASP A 930 0.33 12.80 -1.98
C ASP A 930 -0.51 12.36 -3.18
N SER A 931 -1.82 12.36 -2.95
CA SER A 931 -2.87 12.24 -3.95
C SER A 931 -3.73 13.49 -3.81
N LEU A 932 -3.77 14.29 -4.87
CA LEU A 932 -4.54 15.52 -4.94
C LEU A 932 -5.70 15.35 -5.93
N ASN A 933 -6.61 16.34 -5.99
CA ASN A 933 -7.77 16.31 -6.88
C ASN A 933 -8.76 15.16 -6.58
N ASN A 934 -8.79 14.68 -5.33
CA ASN A 934 -9.74 13.66 -4.88
C ASN A 934 -11.14 14.26 -4.72
N GLN A 935 -11.91 14.26 -5.80
CA GLN A 935 -13.30 14.76 -5.84
C GLN A 935 -14.01 14.23 -7.08
N LEU A 936 -15.34 14.17 -7.02
CA LEU A 936 -16.18 13.82 -8.16
C LEU A 936 -16.96 15.04 -8.66
N ARG A 937 -16.97 15.27 -9.98
CA ARG A 937 -17.87 16.19 -10.66
C ARG A 937 -18.91 15.45 -11.50
N TYR A 938 -20.17 15.84 -11.36
CA TYR A 938 -21.25 15.26 -12.16
C TYR A 938 -22.37 16.27 -12.39
N ASP A 939 -23.14 16.07 -13.45
CA ASP A 939 -24.37 16.82 -13.68
C ASP A 939 -25.53 16.06 -13.03
N ASP A 940 -26.24 16.73 -12.13
CA ASP A 940 -27.36 16.13 -11.42
C ASP A 940 -28.52 15.84 -12.38
N PRO A 941 -28.96 14.58 -12.55
CA PRO A 941 -29.96 14.24 -13.55
C PRO A 941 -31.34 14.85 -13.30
N GLU A 942 -31.67 15.20 -12.05
CA GLU A 942 -32.98 15.75 -11.67
C GLU A 942 -33.03 17.27 -11.89
N THR A 943 -31.92 17.96 -11.65
CA THR A 943 -31.84 19.43 -11.65
C THR A 943 -31.09 20.01 -12.85
N GLY A 944 -30.24 19.21 -13.50
CA GLY A 944 -29.31 19.66 -14.55
C GLY A 944 -28.16 20.52 -14.04
N GLU A 945 -28.00 20.67 -12.71
CA GLU A 945 -26.93 21.47 -12.11
C GLU A 945 -25.65 20.66 -11.94
N ARG A 946 -24.50 21.29 -12.22
CA ARG A 946 -23.19 20.68 -11.99
C ARG A 946 -22.87 20.65 -10.50
N ARG A 947 -22.61 19.46 -9.96
CA ARG A 947 -22.28 19.22 -8.55
C ARG A 947 -20.82 18.76 -8.40
N VAL A 948 -20.27 19.01 -7.21
CA VAL A 948 -18.93 18.57 -6.81
C VAL A 948 -19.02 17.91 -5.44
N ILE A 949 -18.50 16.69 -5.32
CA ILE A 949 -18.33 15.99 -4.04
C ILE A 949 -16.83 15.96 -3.75
N GLU A 950 -16.40 16.73 -2.75
CA GLU A 950 -15.03 16.71 -2.25
C GLU A 950 -14.91 15.72 -1.10
N ILE A 951 -13.85 14.90 -1.10
CA ILE A 951 -13.53 14.09 0.07
C ILE A 951 -13.24 15.00 1.29
N PRO A 952 -13.44 14.53 2.53
CA PRO A 952 -12.81 15.19 3.66
C PRO A 952 -11.29 15.15 3.51
N HIS A 953 -10.63 16.24 3.89
CA HIS A 953 -9.17 16.31 4.03
C HIS A 953 -8.68 15.13 4.86
N THR A 954 -7.82 14.29 4.28
CA THR A 954 -7.42 13.02 4.88
C THR A 954 -5.91 12.85 4.84
N LEU A 955 -5.31 12.55 5.99
CA LEU A 955 -3.90 12.16 6.10
C LEU A 955 -3.82 10.83 6.82
N LEU A 956 -3.23 9.83 6.17
CA LEU A 956 -2.82 8.60 6.81
C LEU A 956 -1.38 8.76 7.32
N ILE A 957 -1.19 8.52 8.62
CA ILE A 957 0.14 8.33 9.21
C ILE A 957 0.39 6.84 9.34
N THR A 958 1.42 6.33 8.67
CA THR A 958 1.88 4.94 8.85
C THR A 958 3.17 4.95 9.66
N GLY A 959 3.28 4.10 10.68
CA GLY A 959 4.43 4.06 11.57
C GLY A 959 5.11 2.71 11.62
N LEU A 960 6.44 2.73 11.59
CA LEU A 960 7.31 1.57 11.75
C LEU A 960 8.23 1.82 12.94
N ALA A 961 8.26 0.88 13.89
CA ALA A 961 9.04 1.05 15.11
C ALA A 961 9.83 -0.18 15.52
N GLN A 962 11.03 0.01 16.07
CA GLN A 962 11.80 -1.11 16.61
C GLN A 962 11.15 -1.65 17.89
N VAL A 963 11.04 -2.98 17.96
CA VAL A 963 10.67 -3.73 19.16
C VAL A 963 11.93 -4.37 19.73
N PRO A 964 12.43 -3.91 20.90
CA PRO A 964 13.71 -4.39 21.43
C PRO A 964 13.74 -5.89 21.74
N SER A 965 12.60 -6.47 22.13
CA SER A 965 12.46 -7.89 22.41
C SER A 965 11.03 -8.35 22.19
N ILE A 966 10.79 -9.23 21.23
CA ILE A 966 9.45 -9.80 20.95
C ILE A 966 8.88 -10.57 22.16
N ASN A 967 9.74 -11.09 23.04
CA ASN A 967 9.34 -11.78 24.27
C ASN A 967 8.73 -10.85 25.35
N ARG A 968 8.74 -9.54 25.12
CA ARG A 968 8.20 -8.51 26.03
C ARG A 968 7.00 -7.79 25.45
N CYS A 969 6.57 -8.17 24.24
CA CYS A 969 5.35 -7.64 23.66
C CYS A 969 4.14 -8.04 24.50
N VAL A 970 3.15 -7.16 24.50
CA VAL A 970 1.83 -7.41 25.06
C VAL A 970 0.79 -7.19 23.96
N THR A 971 -0.41 -7.71 24.17
CA THR A 971 -1.57 -7.55 23.29
C THR A 971 -2.74 -7.03 24.11
N MET A 972 -3.72 -6.39 23.47
CA MET A 972 -4.82 -5.73 24.20
C MET A 972 -5.79 -6.68 24.90
N ASP A 973 -5.79 -7.99 24.61
CA ASP A 973 -6.78 -8.90 25.19
C ASP A 973 -6.59 -9.04 26.69
N ALA A 974 -7.68 -8.90 27.44
CA ALA A 974 -7.62 -9.01 28.89
C ALA A 974 -7.14 -10.41 29.32
N LYS A 975 -6.21 -10.48 30.27
CA LYS A 975 -5.46 -11.70 30.60
C LYS A 975 -6.03 -12.47 31.80
N ALA A 976 -6.44 -11.79 32.87
CA ALA A 976 -6.90 -12.49 34.06
C ALA A 976 -7.88 -11.73 34.94
N PRO A 977 -8.88 -12.42 35.52
CA PRO A 977 -9.74 -11.83 36.54
C PRO A 977 -8.91 -11.43 37.78
N GLY A 978 -9.36 -10.41 38.50
CA GLY A 978 -8.64 -9.90 39.66
C GLY A 978 -7.64 -8.78 39.32
N ASN A 979 -7.19 -8.68 38.08
CA ASN A 979 -6.32 -7.59 37.63
C ASN A 979 -7.07 -6.26 37.56
N LEU A 980 -6.33 -5.17 37.72
CA LEU A 980 -6.87 -3.81 37.65
C LEU A 980 -6.82 -3.31 36.20
N LEU A 981 -7.87 -2.58 35.81
CA LEU A 981 -7.84 -1.71 34.65
C LEU A 981 -7.42 -0.31 35.11
N VAL A 982 -6.47 0.28 34.39
CA VAL A 982 -5.88 1.58 34.73
C VAL A 982 -5.80 2.44 33.48
N LEU A 983 -6.32 3.65 33.57
CA LEU A 983 -6.12 4.70 32.57
C LEU A 983 -4.80 5.40 32.83
N VAL A 984 -3.94 5.47 31.83
CA VAL A 984 -2.67 6.20 31.86
C VAL A 984 -2.68 7.27 30.77
N GLY A 985 -2.38 8.51 31.12
CA GLY A 985 -2.42 9.64 30.19
C GLY A 985 -2.95 10.94 30.78
N GLY A 986 -3.50 11.79 29.92
CA GLY A 986 -4.13 13.07 30.30
C GLY A 986 -5.54 12.91 30.89
N PRO A 987 -6.02 13.93 31.63
CA PRO A 987 -7.39 13.95 32.12
C PRO A 987 -8.38 14.15 30.97
N THR A 988 -9.59 13.62 31.12
CA THR A 988 -10.72 13.96 30.23
C THR A 988 -11.03 15.45 30.35
N THR A 989 -11.17 16.16 29.22
CA THR A 989 -11.55 17.58 29.20
C THR A 989 -13.05 17.80 28.96
N GLY A 990 -13.77 16.72 28.62
CA GLY A 990 -15.19 16.74 28.29
C GLY A 990 -15.48 17.17 26.85
N ARG A 991 -14.44 17.45 26.06
CA ARG A 991 -14.60 17.84 24.65
C ARG A 991 -15.04 16.64 23.82
N MET A 992 -16.19 16.79 23.18
CA MET A 992 -16.82 15.75 22.37
C MET A 992 -16.83 16.09 20.87
N GLY A 993 -16.39 17.29 20.46
CA GLY A 993 -16.38 17.69 19.06
C GLY A 993 -15.62 16.70 18.17
N ALA A 994 -16.12 16.51 16.95
CA ALA A 994 -15.65 15.52 15.97
C ALA A 994 -15.72 14.03 16.36
N SER A 995 -15.96 13.68 17.63
CA SER A 995 -16.08 12.28 18.06
C SER A 995 -17.20 11.53 17.35
N TYR A 996 -17.09 10.21 17.23
CA TYR A 996 -18.17 9.38 16.68
C TYR A 996 -19.46 9.46 17.52
N TYR A 997 -19.34 9.69 18.83
CA TYR A 997 -20.51 9.95 19.68
C TYR A 997 -21.23 11.23 19.25
N SER A 998 -20.49 12.32 19.00
CA SER A 998 -21.09 13.59 18.55
C SER A 998 -21.75 13.51 17.18
N GLN A 999 -21.19 12.69 16.29
CA GLN A 999 -21.74 12.45 14.95
C GLN A 999 -23.04 11.62 15.01
N LEU A 1000 -23.11 10.60 15.88
CA LEU A 1000 -24.30 9.76 16.04
C LEU A 1000 -25.40 10.43 16.86
N PHE A 1001 -25.04 11.25 17.85
CA PHE A 1001 -25.96 11.88 18.79
C PHE A 1001 -25.76 13.41 18.87
N PRO A 1002 -25.91 14.13 17.74
CA PRO A 1002 -25.67 15.56 17.70
C PRO A 1002 -26.73 16.33 18.51
N GLY A 1003 -26.31 17.44 19.13
CA GLY A 1003 -27.20 18.38 19.83
C GLY A 1003 -27.59 17.96 21.25
N THR A 1004 -27.09 16.82 21.74
CA THR A 1004 -27.25 16.40 23.14
C THR A 1004 -26.48 17.32 24.09
N PRO A 1005 -26.84 17.38 25.40
CA PRO A 1005 -26.08 18.15 26.39
C PRO A 1005 -24.57 17.88 26.37
N ALA A 1006 -24.17 16.63 26.11
CA ALA A 1006 -22.76 16.23 26.04
C ALA A 1006 -22.03 16.71 24.77
N THR A 1007 -22.75 17.16 23.75
CA THR A 1007 -22.18 17.50 22.42
C THR A 1007 -22.41 18.97 22.03
N ARG A 1008 -22.97 19.76 22.93
CA ARG A 1008 -23.31 21.17 22.68
C ARG A 1008 -22.58 22.09 23.65
N ASP A 1009 -22.73 23.40 23.43
CA ASP A 1009 -22.20 24.46 24.27
C ASP A 1009 -20.68 24.33 24.51
N GLU A 1010 -20.23 24.26 25.77
CA GLU A 1010 -18.80 24.21 26.14
C GLU A 1010 -18.10 22.89 25.74
N TYR A 1011 -18.86 21.81 25.50
CA TYR A 1011 -18.35 20.48 25.14
C TYR A 1011 -18.27 20.24 23.63
N ALA A 1012 -18.81 21.15 22.82
CA ALA A 1012 -18.82 21.05 21.35
C ALA A 1012 -17.43 21.22 20.70
N GLY A 1013 -16.44 21.68 21.46
CA GLY A 1013 -15.06 21.83 20.99
C GLY A 1013 -14.41 20.48 20.70
N VAL A 1014 -13.51 20.46 19.71
CA VAL A 1014 -12.69 19.29 19.36
C VAL A 1014 -11.55 19.13 20.39
N PRO A 1015 -11.25 17.89 20.85
CA PRO A 1015 -10.04 17.61 21.62
C PRO A 1015 -8.77 18.11 20.93
N THR A 1016 -7.75 18.46 21.70
CA THR A 1016 -6.48 18.99 21.16
C THR A 1016 -5.30 18.19 21.69
N VAL A 1017 -4.34 17.88 20.84
CA VAL A 1017 -3.14 17.11 21.24
C VAL A 1017 -2.19 17.97 22.04
N ASP A 1018 -1.77 17.47 23.21
CA ASP A 1018 -0.69 18.07 24.00
C ASP A 1018 0.67 17.51 23.55
N LEU A 1019 1.42 18.33 22.81
CA LEU A 1019 2.75 18.00 22.27
C LEU A 1019 3.83 17.75 23.33
N LYS A 1020 3.55 18.00 24.62
CA LYS A 1020 4.45 17.63 25.72
C LYS A 1020 3.99 16.36 26.39
N LEU A 1021 2.70 16.24 26.71
CA LEU A 1021 2.18 15.10 27.46
C LEU A 1021 2.24 13.81 26.64
N GLY A 1022 1.81 13.83 25.38
CA GLY A 1022 1.74 12.63 24.55
C GLY A 1022 3.07 11.88 24.40
N PRO A 1023 4.18 12.57 24.03
CA PRO A 1023 5.50 11.95 24.01
C PRO A 1023 5.99 11.44 25.38
N GLN A 1024 5.54 12.04 26.48
CA GLN A 1024 5.88 11.57 27.84
C GLN A 1024 5.06 10.33 28.21
N ALA A 1025 3.77 10.29 27.85
CA ALA A 1025 2.90 9.14 28.04
C ALA A 1025 3.41 7.92 27.26
N ALA A 1026 3.77 8.10 25.98
CA ALA A 1026 4.37 7.05 25.15
C ALA A 1026 5.62 6.44 25.80
N ARG A 1027 6.56 7.27 26.28
CA ARG A 1027 7.78 6.79 26.95
C ARG A 1027 7.48 6.11 28.29
N GLY A 1028 6.56 6.66 29.07
CA GLY A 1028 6.17 6.09 30.36
C GLY A 1028 5.51 4.72 30.22
N VAL A 1029 4.56 4.58 29.29
CA VAL A 1029 3.87 3.31 29.02
C VAL A 1029 4.85 2.28 28.46
N ALA A 1030 5.71 2.65 27.51
CA ALA A 1030 6.74 1.76 26.99
C ALA A 1030 7.67 1.24 28.11
N GLN A 1031 8.07 2.10 29.05
CA GLN A 1031 8.86 1.70 30.21
C GLN A 1031 8.11 0.71 31.12
N MET A 1032 6.82 0.95 31.38
CA MET A 1032 5.97 0.05 32.19
C MET A 1032 5.84 -1.34 31.55
N ILE A 1033 5.72 -1.40 30.21
CA ILE A 1033 5.67 -2.67 29.44
C ILE A 1033 7.03 -3.38 29.51
N ILE A 1034 8.13 -2.66 29.23
CA ILE A 1034 9.49 -3.21 29.27
C ILE A 1034 9.82 -3.78 30.66
N ASP A 1035 9.40 -3.12 31.74
CA ASP A 1035 9.60 -3.57 33.12
C ASP A 1035 8.66 -4.73 33.53
N GLY A 1036 7.72 -5.12 32.67
CA GLY A 1036 6.84 -6.28 32.86
C GLY A 1036 5.74 -6.03 33.88
N LYS A 1037 5.35 -4.76 34.01
CA LYS A 1037 4.30 -4.30 34.93
C LYS A 1037 2.92 -4.30 34.29
N VAL A 1038 2.89 -4.37 32.96
CA VAL A 1038 1.69 -4.38 32.15
C VAL A 1038 1.43 -5.80 31.64
N ARG A 1039 0.15 -6.23 31.69
CA ARG A 1039 -0.32 -7.54 31.23
C ARG A 1039 -0.97 -7.46 29.85
N ALA A 1040 -1.71 -6.39 29.62
CA ALA A 1040 -2.33 -6.00 28.36
C ALA A 1040 -2.33 -4.47 28.28
N ALA A 1041 -2.25 -3.93 27.07
CA ALA A 1041 -2.33 -2.50 26.79
C ALA A 1041 -3.18 -2.29 25.55
N HIS A 1042 -4.02 -1.26 25.58
CA HIS A 1042 -4.81 -0.80 24.46
C HIS A 1042 -4.82 0.72 24.44
N ASP A 1043 -4.83 1.32 23.27
CA ASP A 1043 -4.97 2.75 23.09
C ASP A 1043 -6.45 3.20 23.31
N CYS A 1044 -6.71 4.50 23.37
CA CYS A 1044 -8.07 5.06 23.38
C CYS A 1044 -8.25 5.94 22.14
N SER A 1045 -8.88 5.41 21.10
CA SER A 1045 -9.17 6.11 19.84
C SER A 1045 -10.67 6.30 19.63
N GLU A 1046 -11.22 5.83 18.50
CA GLU A 1046 -12.61 5.98 18.08
C GLU A 1046 -13.58 5.37 19.10
N GLY A 1047 -14.61 6.13 19.46
CA GLY A 1047 -15.58 5.74 20.48
C GLY A 1047 -15.07 5.83 21.92
N GLY A 1048 -13.80 6.16 22.15
CA GLY A 1048 -13.26 6.51 23.46
C GLY A 1048 -13.02 5.32 24.41
N LEU A 1049 -12.87 5.65 25.70
CA LEU A 1049 -12.40 4.75 26.75
C LEU A 1049 -13.25 3.48 26.88
N LEU A 1050 -14.58 3.61 26.84
CA LEU A 1050 -15.45 2.46 27.09
C LEU A 1050 -15.42 1.46 25.93
N VAL A 1051 -15.24 1.94 24.69
CA VAL A 1051 -15.07 1.07 23.51
C VAL A 1051 -13.76 0.29 23.63
N ALA A 1052 -12.64 0.95 23.94
CA ALA A 1052 -11.35 0.29 24.14
C ALA A 1052 -11.45 -0.83 25.21
N ILE A 1053 -12.07 -0.57 26.37
CA ILE A 1053 -12.27 -1.60 27.39
C ILE A 1053 -13.10 -2.77 26.86
N VAL A 1054 -14.15 -2.50 26.08
CA VAL A 1054 -15.00 -3.54 25.51
C VAL A 1054 -14.22 -4.39 24.51
N GLU A 1055 -13.37 -3.81 23.67
CA GLU A 1055 -12.52 -4.54 22.74
C GLU A 1055 -11.55 -5.48 23.46
N MET A 1056 -10.93 -5.01 24.57
CA MET A 1056 -10.09 -5.85 25.44
C MET A 1056 -10.86 -7.07 25.98
N LEU A 1057 -12.14 -6.89 26.35
CA LEU A 1057 -13.00 -7.96 26.88
C LEU A 1057 -13.47 -8.91 25.77
N ILE A 1058 -13.91 -8.38 24.62
CA ILE A 1058 -14.38 -9.15 23.48
C ILE A 1058 -13.31 -10.12 22.99
N ALA A 1059 -12.05 -9.72 23.02
CA ALA A 1059 -10.93 -10.56 22.60
C ALA A 1059 -10.71 -11.81 23.47
N THR A 1060 -11.27 -11.83 24.68
CA THR A 1060 -11.22 -13.00 25.57
C THR A 1060 -12.29 -14.04 25.25
N ALA A 1061 -13.30 -13.67 24.45
CA ALA A 1061 -14.37 -14.58 24.09
C ALA A 1061 -13.86 -15.75 23.25
N GLY A 1062 -14.42 -16.94 23.52
CA GLY A 1062 -14.16 -18.13 22.72
C GLY A 1062 -14.63 -18.02 21.26
N PRO A 1063 -14.31 -19.02 20.42
CA PRO A 1063 -14.84 -19.06 19.07
C PRO A 1063 -16.37 -19.17 19.13
N ALA A 1064 -17.04 -18.07 18.81
CA ALA A 1064 -18.45 -18.09 18.50
C ALA A 1064 -18.60 -18.95 17.23
N HIS A 1065 -19.06 -20.19 17.40
CA HIS A 1065 -19.32 -21.19 16.35
C HIS A 1065 -18.13 -22.11 16.04
N SER A 1066 -17.92 -23.11 16.89
CA SER A 1066 -17.29 -24.36 16.43
C SER A 1066 -18.25 -25.07 15.46
N PRO A 1067 -17.80 -25.53 14.29
CA PRO A 1067 -18.57 -26.42 13.40
C PRO A 1067 -19.13 -27.67 14.09
N ALA A 1068 -18.63 -28.00 15.29
CA ALA A 1068 -19.18 -29.05 16.14
C ALA A 1068 -20.65 -28.80 16.55
N SER A 1069 -21.15 -27.56 16.51
CA SER A 1069 -22.57 -27.29 16.81
C SER A 1069 -23.52 -27.70 15.68
N GLN A 1070 -23.05 -27.77 14.43
CA GLN A 1070 -23.84 -28.28 13.29
C GLN A 1070 -23.48 -29.72 12.88
N ALA A 1071 -22.27 -30.21 13.21
CA ALA A 1071 -21.87 -31.59 12.93
C ALA A 1071 -22.56 -32.64 13.81
N ASN A 1072 -23.36 -32.24 14.80
CA ASN A 1072 -24.13 -33.15 15.65
C ASN A 1072 -25.38 -33.76 14.96
N ALA A 1073 -25.55 -33.59 13.64
CA ALA A 1073 -26.63 -34.25 12.90
C ALA A 1073 -26.21 -35.49 12.08
N SER A 1074 -24.91 -35.76 11.84
CA SER A 1074 -24.50 -37.04 11.22
C SER A 1074 -23.00 -37.31 11.28
N GLY A 1075 -22.56 -38.18 12.21
CA GLY A 1075 -21.23 -38.81 12.15
C GLY A 1075 -20.38 -38.59 13.41
N GLY A 1076 -20.55 -39.46 14.41
CA GLY A 1076 -19.65 -39.54 15.56
C GLY A 1076 -18.28 -40.08 15.14
N GLY A 1077 -17.24 -39.26 15.25
CA GLY A 1077 -15.85 -39.63 15.00
C GLY A 1077 -14.94 -39.04 16.08
N LEU A 1078 -13.76 -39.63 16.28
CA LEU A 1078 -12.78 -39.27 17.31
C LEU A 1078 -12.46 -37.75 17.38
N LEU A 1079 -12.59 -37.04 16.25
CA LEU A 1079 -12.38 -35.58 16.16
C LEU A 1079 -13.47 -34.78 16.90
N SER A 1080 -14.73 -35.24 16.87
CA SER A 1080 -15.83 -34.56 17.58
C SER A 1080 -15.75 -34.79 19.09
N GLU A 1081 -15.27 -35.96 19.54
CA GLU A 1081 -14.99 -36.22 20.97
C GLU A 1081 -13.78 -35.44 21.50
N LEU A 1082 -12.77 -35.17 20.66
CA LEU A 1082 -11.63 -34.31 21.00
C LEU A 1082 -12.03 -32.82 21.08
N LEU A 1083 -12.90 -32.35 20.19
CA LEU A 1083 -13.38 -30.96 20.19
C LEU A 1083 -14.43 -30.68 21.27
N ALA A 1084 -15.23 -31.69 21.66
CA ALA A 1084 -16.27 -31.56 22.68
C ALA A 1084 -15.73 -31.39 24.12
N LYS A 1085 -14.45 -31.66 24.37
CA LYS A 1085 -13.83 -31.53 25.71
C LYS A 1085 -13.30 -30.12 26.03
N THR A 1086 -13.55 -29.14 25.17
CA THR A 1086 -13.03 -27.77 25.28
C THR A 1086 -14.00 -26.62 25.68
N PRO A 1087 -15.21 -26.77 26.27
CA PRO A 1087 -16.11 -25.61 26.42
C PRO A 1087 -15.85 -24.73 27.66
N GLU A 1088 -15.33 -25.24 28.77
CA GLU A 1088 -15.23 -24.45 30.01
C GLU A 1088 -14.08 -23.41 30.01
N GLN A 1089 -13.09 -23.55 29.13
CA GLN A 1089 -11.89 -22.69 29.10
C GLN A 1089 -12.06 -21.34 28.36
N PHE A 1090 -13.23 -21.07 27.77
CA PHE A 1090 -13.42 -19.92 26.87
C PHE A 1090 -14.59 -19.00 27.26
N LYS A 1091 -14.92 -18.92 28.56
CA LYS A 1091 -15.87 -17.90 29.03
C LYS A 1091 -15.22 -16.52 28.91
N PRO A 1092 -15.90 -15.52 28.30
CA PRO A 1092 -15.35 -14.17 28.24
C PRO A 1092 -15.17 -13.60 29.66
N LEU A 1093 -14.10 -12.82 29.84
CA LEU A 1093 -13.94 -12.03 31.05
C LEU A 1093 -14.97 -10.90 31.08
N GLY A 1094 -15.29 -10.44 32.29
CA GLY A 1094 -16.05 -9.22 32.52
C GLY A 1094 -15.20 -8.15 33.19
N ALA A 1095 -15.77 -6.97 33.41
CA ALA A 1095 -15.14 -5.88 34.15
C ALA A 1095 -16.17 -5.12 34.99
N ASP A 1096 -15.77 -4.73 36.20
CA ASP A 1096 -16.51 -3.79 37.05
C ASP A 1096 -15.80 -2.43 36.98
N ILE A 1097 -16.43 -1.46 36.31
CA ILE A 1097 -15.93 -0.10 36.15
C ILE A 1097 -16.35 0.74 37.34
N THR A 1098 -15.39 1.46 37.91
CA THR A 1098 -15.54 2.28 39.12
C THR A 1098 -15.24 3.76 38.86
N LEU A 1099 -15.12 4.16 37.60
CA LEU A 1099 -14.82 5.54 37.22
C LEU A 1099 -16.00 6.46 37.58
N THR A 1100 -15.71 7.57 38.25
CA THR A 1100 -16.68 8.62 38.62
C THR A 1100 -16.00 9.98 38.48
N SER A 1101 -16.77 11.02 38.19
CA SER A 1101 -16.29 12.41 38.11
C SER A 1101 -17.31 13.35 38.71
N ASP A 1102 -16.85 14.35 39.47
CA ASP A 1102 -17.68 15.47 39.93
C ASP A 1102 -17.83 16.55 38.85
N LEU A 1103 -17.04 16.47 37.78
CA LEU A 1103 -16.95 17.48 36.72
C LEU A 1103 -17.67 17.07 35.43
N PHE A 1104 -17.83 15.77 35.21
CA PHE A 1104 -18.28 15.25 33.93
C PHE A 1104 -19.28 14.12 34.11
N GLU A 1105 -20.35 14.17 33.31
CA GLU A 1105 -21.32 13.08 33.22
C GLU A 1105 -20.68 11.81 32.63
N PRO A 1106 -21.23 10.61 32.92
CA PRO A 1106 -20.64 9.34 32.50
C PRO A 1106 -20.34 9.23 31.00
N GLU A 1107 -21.15 9.80 30.12
CA GLU A 1107 -20.95 9.76 28.67
C GLU A 1107 -19.66 10.46 28.22
N HIS A 1108 -19.23 11.53 28.88
CA HIS A 1108 -17.97 12.21 28.57
C HIS A 1108 -16.77 11.35 28.98
N LEU A 1109 -16.87 10.69 30.13
CA LEU A 1109 -15.85 9.76 30.60
C LEU A 1109 -15.76 8.52 29.71
N ALA A 1110 -16.90 8.07 29.17
CA ALA A 1110 -17.01 6.89 28.33
C ALA A 1110 -16.50 7.12 26.91
N PHE A 1111 -16.93 8.23 26.27
CA PHE A 1111 -16.91 8.37 24.82
C PHE A 1111 -16.12 9.57 24.30
N ALA A 1112 -15.56 10.42 25.16
CA ALA A 1112 -14.63 11.45 24.68
C ALA A 1112 -13.40 10.79 24.04
N GLU A 1113 -13.07 11.19 22.82
CA GLU A 1113 -11.96 10.66 22.02
C GLU A 1113 -10.68 11.48 22.27
N GLU A 1114 -10.33 11.65 23.55
CA GLU A 1114 -9.14 12.41 23.96
C GLU A 1114 -7.85 11.61 23.70
N HIS A 1115 -6.86 12.31 23.16
CA HIS A 1115 -5.55 11.80 22.75
C HIS A 1115 -4.62 11.46 23.92
N SER A 1116 -3.49 10.81 23.64
CA SER A 1116 -2.45 10.52 24.62
C SER A 1116 -2.89 9.66 25.82
N ARG A 1117 -3.90 8.79 25.63
CA ARG A 1117 -4.47 7.90 26.65
C ARG A 1117 -4.32 6.43 26.29
N TYR A 1118 -4.07 5.63 27.32
CA TYR A 1118 -3.88 4.19 27.26
C TYR A 1118 -4.68 3.50 28.36
N VAL A 1119 -5.32 2.38 28.05
CA VAL A 1119 -5.88 1.44 29.02
C VAL A 1119 -4.89 0.32 29.25
N LEU A 1120 -4.45 0.16 30.49
CA LEU A 1120 -3.53 -0.91 30.89
C LEU A 1120 -4.23 -1.89 31.83
N GLU A 1121 -4.02 -3.18 31.58
CA GLU A 1121 -4.28 -4.22 32.57
C GLU A 1121 -3.01 -4.48 33.39
N ILE A 1122 -3.13 -4.42 34.72
CA ILE A 1122 -2.00 -4.61 35.63
C ILE A 1122 -2.39 -5.53 36.78
N ARG A 1123 -1.40 -6.18 37.40
CA ARG A 1123 -1.64 -6.85 38.68
C ARG A 1123 -1.84 -5.80 39.77
N PRO A 1124 -2.68 -6.04 40.78
CA PRO A 1124 -2.86 -5.09 41.89
C PRO A 1124 -1.54 -4.68 42.57
N ASP A 1125 -0.62 -5.62 42.72
CA ASP A 1125 0.69 -5.40 43.35
C ASP A 1125 1.63 -4.49 42.53
N ASP A 1126 1.40 -4.37 41.22
CA ASP A 1126 2.23 -3.55 40.33
C ASP A 1126 1.80 -2.07 40.29
N LEU A 1127 0.64 -1.71 40.86
CA LEU A 1127 0.10 -0.34 40.85
C LEU A 1127 1.07 0.68 41.47
N ALA A 1128 1.72 0.32 42.57
CA ALA A 1128 2.68 1.19 43.23
C ALA A 1128 3.93 1.43 42.36
N ALA A 1129 4.40 0.40 41.65
CA ALA A 1129 5.54 0.50 40.74
C ALA A 1129 5.22 1.39 39.54
N ILE A 1130 4.05 1.21 38.93
CA ILE A 1130 3.60 2.02 37.79
C ILE A 1130 3.42 3.49 38.16
N ARG A 1131 2.86 3.79 39.34
CA ARG A 1131 2.78 5.16 39.85
C ARG A 1131 4.14 5.78 40.11
N THR A 1132 5.14 4.99 40.50
CA THR A 1132 6.52 5.46 40.63
C THR A 1132 7.10 5.80 39.27
N ILE A 1133 7.00 4.89 38.28
CA ILE A 1133 7.45 5.14 36.90
C ILE A 1133 6.81 6.42 36.34
N ALA A 1134 5.49 6.59 36.52
CA ALA A 1134 4.78 7.75 35.99
C ALA A 1134 5.28 9.10 36.54
N ARG A 1135 5.86 9.15 37.75
CA ARG A 1135 6.40 10.39 38.32
C ARG A 1135 7.65 10.89 37.59
N ASP A 1136 8.33 10.01 36.87
CA ASP A 1136 9.51 10.38 36.08
C ASP A 1136 9.12 11.06 34.75
N TYR A 1137 7.85 11.02 34.38
CA TYR A 1137 7.31 11.57 33.15
C TYR A 1137 6.35 12.73 33.45
N ALA A 1138 6.69 13.92 32.95
CA ALA A 1138 5.96 15.13 33.28
C ALA A 1138 4.49 15.07 32.83
N GLY A 1139 3.56 15.33 33.77
CA GLY A 1139 2.13 15.38 33.50
C GLY A 1139 1.42 14.02 33.39
N LEU A 1140 2.16 12.90 33.48
CA LEU A 1140 1.58 11.57 33.31
C LEU A 1140 0.77 11.16 34.54
N THR A 1141 -0.52 10.86 34.34
CA THR A 1141 -1.40 10.38 35.41
C THR A 1141 -1.70 8.89 35.28
N VAL A 1142 -2.02 8.25 36.42
CA VAL A 1142 -2.32 6.82 36.52
C VAL A 1142 -3.55 6.65 37.40
N THR A 1143 -4.67 6.35 36.76
CA THR A 1143 -5.99 6.33 37.40
C THR A 1143 -6.58 4.92 37.32
N PRO A 1144 -6.74 4.20 38.43
CA PRO A 1144 -7.51 2.95 38.44
C PRO A 1144 -8.96 3.23 38.03
N ILE A 1145 -9.44 2.51 37.01
CA ILE A 1145 -10.78 2.73 36.44
C ILE A 1145 -11.71 1.54 36.65
N GLY A 1146 -11.19 0.37 37.00
CA GLY A 1146 -12.00 -0.81 37.25
C GLY A 1146 -11.18 -2.05 37.54
N LYS A 1147 -11.87 -3.20 37.58
CA LYS A 1147 -11.28 -4.51 37.86
C LYS A 1147 -11.89 -5.59 36.97
N LEU A 1148 -11.04 -6.47 36.44
CA LEU A 1148 -11.48 -7.63 35.65
C LEU A 1148 -12.09 -8.72 36.56
N ASN A 1149 -13.09 -9.44 36.04
CA ASN A 1149 -13.80 -10.49 36.76
C ASN A 1149 -14.21 -11.66 35.83
N GLU A 1150 -14.79 -12.71 36.39
CA GLU A 1150 -15.22 -13.93 35.65
C GLU A 1150 -16.71 -13.89 35.25
N SER A 1151 -17.39 -12.75 35.40
CA SER A 1151 -18.85 -12.67 35.22
C SER A 1151 -19.28 -12.76 33.75
N GLY A 1152 -18.37 -12.49 32.80
CA GLY A 1152 -18.69 -12.29 31.39
C GLY A 1152 -19.54 -11.05 31.13
N ARG A 1153 -19.56 -10.10 32.08
CA ARG A 1153 -20.35 -8.86 32.01
C ARG A 1153 -19.49 -7.62 32.24
N LEU A 1154 -19.80 -6.58 31.48
CA LEU A 1154 -19.33 -5.22 31.75
C LEU A 1154 -20.36 -4.54 32.65
N THR A 1155 -19.94 -4.10 33.84
CA THR A 1155 -20.80 -3.37 34.77
C THR A 1155 -20.22 -1.99 35.09
N TRP A 1156 -21.09 -0.99 35.17
CA TRP A 1156 -20.72 0.35 35.64
C TRP A 1156 -21.92 1.02 36.31
N GLY A 1157 -21.96 0.95 37.65
CA GLY A 1157 -23.13 1.40 38.40
C GLY A 1157 -23.43 2.91 38.26
N ALA A 1158 -22.41 3.75 38.12
CA ALA A 1158 -22.58 5.20 37.94
C ALA A 1158 -23.19 5.57 36.56
N ALA A 1159 -23.14 4.67 35.59
CA ALA A 1159 -23.62 4.87 34.23
C ALA A 1159 -24.79 3.94 33.85
N ASP A 1160 -25.32 3.18 34.82
CA ASP A 1160 -26.35 2.14 34.63
C ASP A 1160 -26.01 1.13 33.50
N VAL A 1161 -24.73 0.75 33.38
CA VAL A 1161 -24.28 -0.25 32.39
C VAL A 1161 -24.26 -1.64 33.03
N ASN A 1162 -24.87 -2.62 32.36
CA ASN A 1162 -24.82 -4.04 32.74
C ASN A 1162 -24.97 -4.96 31.52
N GLU A 1163 -23.95 -4.99 30.67
CA GLU A 1163 -23.98 -5.68 29.38
C GLU A 1163 -23.23 -7.01 29.42
N LYS A 1164 -23.73 -8.01 28.70
CA LYS A 1164 -22.99 -9.26 28.48
C LYS A 1164 -21.96 -9.04 27.37
N VAL A 1165 -20.73 -9.48 27.59
CA VAL A 1165 -19.66 -9.33 26.59
C VAL A 1165 -19.99 -10.06 25.29
N ASP A 1166 -20.65 -11.23 25.35
CA ASP A 1166 -21.09 -11.96 24.15
C ASP A 1166 -22.12 -11.18 23.31
N ASP A 1167 -22.98 -10.39 23.95
CA ASP A 1167 -23.97 -9.58 23.23
C ASP A 1167 -23.29 -8.37 22.57
N LEU A 1168 -22.32 -7.75 23.26
CA LEU A 1168 -21.48 -6.68 22.68
C LEU A 1168 -20.64 -7.19 21.51
N LEU A 1169 -20.04 -8.39 21.61
CA LEU A 1169 -19.32 -9.05 20.52
C LEU A 1169 -20.22 -9.25 19.30
N ARG A 1170 -21.47 -9.69 19.50
CA ARG A 1170 -22.43 -9.88 18.40
C ARG A 1170 -22.73 -8.55 17.68
N VAL A 1171 -22.91 -7.46 18.44
CA VAL A 1171 -23.12 -6.13 17.87
C VAL A 1171 -21.90 -5.66 17.09
N TRP A 1172 -20.71 -5.73 17.72
CA TRP A 1172 -19.45 -5.28 17.13
C TRP A 1172 -19.08 -6.03 15.84
N ARG A 1173 -19.44 -7.30 15.72
CA ARG A 1173 -19.20 -8.07 14.49
C ARG A 1173 -20.25 -7.92 13.41
N GLY A 1174 -21.51 -7.74 13.79
CA GLY A 1174 -22.63 -7.88 12.87
C GLY A 1174 -22.62 -6.91 11.69
N THR A 1175 -21.99 -5.74 11.81
CA THR A 1175 -22.04 -4.68 10.77
C THR A 1175 -21.35 -5.07 9.46
N LEU A 1176 -20.19 -5.75 9.52
CA LEU A 1176 -19.35 -6.07 8.35
C LEU A 1176 -19.15 -7.58 8.15
N ASP A 1177 -19.96 -8.43 8.79
CA ASP A 1177 -19.94 -9.88 8.61
C ASP A 1177 -20.69 -10.25 7.32
N TRP A 1178 -19.99 -10.15 6.17
CA TRP A 1178 -20.57 -10.14 4.82
C TRP A 1178 -20.42 -11.42 4.00
#